data_AF-A0A803XRM0-F1
#
_entry.id   AF-A0A803XRM0-F1
#
_cell.length_a   1.000
_cell.length_b   1.000
_cell.length_c   1.000
_cell.angle_alpha   90.00
_cell.angle_beta   90.00
_cell.angle_gamma   90.00
#
_symmetry.space_group_name_H-M   'P 1'
#
loop_
_entity.id
_entity.type
_entity.pdbx_description
1 polymer ?
#
loop_
_entity_poly.entity_id
_entity_poly.type
_entity_poly.pdbx_seq_one_letter_code
_entity_poly.pdbx_strand_id
1 'polypeptide(L)'
;MVADVSWHSLGIDQGFLKAMGEVDFHGSYSEAHSVGDFGGDVLSQFELDFSYLTPNWYVPVEDLASIYKEFYGREIITKGTITDCTYLLFLELHGERLAVAKLFPTYASKSPFLVEKFHEYFLGGVDDMAFWTNNIFEQMSQMLENGVSGCFLPENPLFINCTRDHKDNYISKHSKNEHQKNTTSLLLKTFEKNITYTERGVHFNIQSWATNSLRFINRAFAKTFWRVIGTTHQKSSKYISKPVSSYFLASPYARLGWAMISADINQDGYEDLVAGAPGYSTLGHIQIGRVYIVYGNRSGLPREDMDLDEKADQVLEGHQPSGRFGSALAVLDFNEDGVADLAIGAPSVGSQFLIYRGAVYVYFGTKGRGLASQPNVTITCQYSYCNLGWSLLAADIDGDQNADLVVGSPYAPGSGQQRGFVAAFYSYFNRSNQGLLSVEDANWMVNGEENYAWFGFSLHSCQLENATLLLIGSPTWKNCVKCNPSSSDVRQSVGKVYGYKPPSTKHWFTITGNKAMGRMGLSLASGVMSVAGITRTVLVVGAPTTDSLSSISFFSSVLHQAGLALVYDLADSTKPSLVSTFSGDRRFSRFGGDTYLSDLDNDGLDEMIVTSPLRTNDITTVLLGGTAGRVYIYNGNQSSSGNVTDHCKSWIYPCPEDWEQSRFGSSVITVKSEKKVSKVIASGCFVTSVYLTYMYGSASQVLLSALQPCNEETPGNVSASKLG
;
A
#
# COMPACT_ATOMS: atom_id res chain seq x y z
N MET A 1 -11.15 -20.29 -8.48
CA MET A 1 -10.48 -20.66 -9.74
C MET A 1 -9.70 -19.49 -10.32
N VAL A 2 -10.29 -18.29 -10.54
CA VAL A 2 -9.53 -17.13 -11.05
C VAL A 2 -8.45 -16.65 -10.09
N ALA A 3 -8.79 -16.46 -8.81
CA ALA A 3 -7.81 -16.12 -7.78
C ALA A 3 -6.70 -17.17 -7.73
N ASP A 4 -7.05 -18.45 -7.71
CA ASP A 4 -6.10 -19.56 -7.68
C ASP A 4 -5.19 -19.63 -8.93
N VAL A 5 -5.74 -19.40 -10.13
CA VAL A 5 -4.96 -19.29 -11.38
C VAL A 5 -4.03 -18.08 -11.34
N SER A 6 -4.52 -16.93 -10.87
CA SER A 6 -3.73 -15.70 -10.72
C SER A 6 -2.67 -15.82 -9.62
N TRP A 7 -2.92 -16.64 -8.60
CA TRP A 7 -2.05 -16.86 -7.46
C TRP A 7 -0.98 -17.91 -7.74
N HIS A 8 -1.41 -19.13 -8.11
CA HIS A 8 -0.54 -20.28 -8.38
C HIS A 8 0.04 -20.29 -9.80
N SER A 9 -0.38 -19.38 -10.68
CA SER A 9 0.02 -19.36 -12.10
C SER A 9 -0.44 -20.61 -12.85
N LEU A 10 -1.59 -21.20 -12.51
CA LEU A 10 -2.05 -22.46 -13.09
C LEU A 10 -2.31 -22.32 -14.60
N GLY A 11 -1.38 -22.83 -15.41
CA GLY A 11 -1.47 -22.79 -16.88
C GLY A 11 -0.91 -21.54 -17.54
N ILE A 12 -0.14 -20.71 -16.82
CA ILE A 12 0.56 -19.54 -17.37
C ILE A 12 1.93 -19.31 -16.75
N ASP A 13 2.78 -18.61 -17.50
CA ASP A 13 4.11 -18.24 -17.05
C ASP A 13 4.14 -17.02 -16.09
N GLN A 14 3.05 -16.73 -15.38
CA GLN A 14 2.92 -15.58 -14.48
C GLN A 14 1.81 -15.77 -13.44
N GLY A 15 1.90 -15.06 -12.32
CA GLY A 15 0.95 -15.10 -11.20
C GLY A 15 1.65 -14.88 -9.86
N PHE A 16 0.91 -14.64 -8.78
CA PHE A 16 1.46 -14.12 -7.52
C PHE A 16 2.65 -14.93 -6.97
N LEU A 17 2.53 -16.25 -6.84
CA LEU A 17 3.61 -17.10 -6.32
C LEU A 17 4.80 -17.18 -7.27
N LYS A 18 4.56 -17.11 -8.58
CA LYS A 18 5.65 -17.09 -9.56
C LYS A 18 6.34 -15.74 -9.61
N ALA A 19 5.58 -14.65 -9.59
CA ALA A 19 6.06 -13.29 -9.46
C ALA A 19 6.86 -13.14 -8.17
N MET A 20 6.29 -13.48 -7.02
CA MET A 20 6.99 -13.52 -5.75
C MET A 20 8.23 -14.43 -5.81
N GLY A 21 8.13 -15.60 -6.46
CA GLY A 21 9.26 -16.48 -6.74
C GLY A 21 10.40 -15.78 -7.47
N GLU A 22 10.09 -15.13 -8.59
CA GLU A 22 11.03 -14.45 -9.47
C GLU A 22 11.59 -13.16 -8.83
N VAL A 23 10.72 -12.32 -8.28
CA VAL A 23 10.99 -10.99 -7.72
C VAL A 23 11.59 -11.08 -6.32
N ASP A 24 10.98 -11.84 -5.42
CA ASP A 24 11.19 -11.76 -3.97
C ASP A 24 11.98 -12.97 -3.41
N PHE A 25 12.01 -14.08 -4.15
CA PHE A 25 12.70 -15.32 -3.80
C PHE A 25 13.74 -15.74 -4.86
N HIS A 26 14.22 -14.82 -5.69
CA HIS A 26 15.33 -15.01 -6.64
C HIS A 26 15.16 -16.19 -7.61
N GLY A 27 13.95 -16.34 -8.15
CA GLY A 27 13.56 -17.44 -9.02
C GLY A 27 13.13 -18.72 -8.28
N SER A 28 13.14 -18.74 -6.93
CA SER A 28 12.75 -19.92 -6.15
C SER A 28 11.23 -19.97 -5.92
N TYR A 29 10.50 -20.54 -6.88
CA TYR A 29 9.07 -20.79 -6.75
C TYR A 29 8.73 -21.63 -5.49
N SER A 30 9.55 -22.62 -5.15
CA SER A 30 9.29 -23.50 -3.99
C SER A 30 9.32 -22.75 -2.66
N GLU A 31 10.31 -21.87 -2.47
CA GLU A 31 10.38 -21.04 -1.27
C GLU A 31 9.22 -20.03 -1.25
N ALA A 32 8.95 -19.39 -2.39
CA ALA A 32 7.81 -18.50 -2.53
C ALA A 32 6.50 -19.21 -2.18
N HIS A 33 6.23 -20.38 -2.75
CA HIS A 33 5.03 -21.17 -2.51
C HIS A 33 4.90 -21.56 -1.04
N SER A 34 5.99 -22.00 -0.40
CA SER A 34 5.97 -22.39 1.03
C SER A 34 5.59 -21.24 1.96
N VAL A 35 5.85 -20.01 1.52
CA VAL A 35 5.62 -18.78 2.27
C VAL A 35 4.29 -18.14 1.91
N GLY A 36 3.95 -18.11 0.62
CA GLY A 36 2.80 -17.46 0.00
C GLY A 36 1.48 -18.17 0.22
N ASP A 37 1.45 -19.47 -0.04
CA ASP A 37 0.21 -20.26 -0.11
C ASP A 37 -0.52 -20.26 1.24
N PHE A 38 0.08 -20.86 2.27
CA PHE A 38 -0.49 -20.83 3.62
C PHE A 38 -0.48 -19.42 4.24
N GLY A 39 0.52 -18.60 3.93
CA GLY A 39 0.65 -17.26 4.48
C GLY A 39 -0.49 -16.33 4.05
N GLY A 40 -0.99 -16.50 2.82
CA GLY A 40 -2.12 -15.76 2.26
C GLY A 40 -3.41 -16.01 3.04
N ASP A 41 -3.70 -17.26 3.41
CA ASP A 41 -4.90 -17.60 4.21
C ASP A 41 -4.82 -17.00 5.62
N VAL A 42 -3.63 -17.03 6.22
CA VAL A 42 -3.38 -16.45 7.55
C VAL A 42 -3.55 -14.94 7.54
N LEU A 43 -2.99 -14.28 6.54
CA LEU A 43 -3.04 -12.84 6.42
C LEU A 43 -4.44 -12.35 6.05
N SER A 44 -5.10 -13.04 5.10
CA SER A 44 -6.49 -12.76 4.74
C SER A 44 -7.37 -12.73 5.97
N GLN A 45 -7.31 -13.76 6.84
CA GLN A 45 -8.13 -13.81 8.06
C GLN A 45 -7.80 -12.75 9.11
N PHE A 46 -6.58 -12.19 9.06
CA PHE A 46 -6.19 -11.09 9.92
C PHE A 46 -6.65 -9.73 9.38
N GLU A 47 -6.59 -9.54 8.06
CA GLU A 47 -6.85 -8.26 7.39
C GLU A 47 -8.29 -8.08 6.92
N LEU A 48 -8.97 -9.16 6.55
CA LEU A 48 -10.34 -9.16 6.01
C LEU A 48 -11.36 -9.59 7.07
N ASP A 49 -12.54 -8.96 7.03
CA ASP A 49 -13.66 -9.40 7.85
C ASP A 49 -14.39 -10.58 7.17
N PHE A 50 -14.27 -11.77 7.74
CA PHE A 50 -15.00 -12.96 7.32
C PHE A 50 -16.36 -13.14 8.02
N SER A 51 -16.89 -12.11 8.66
CA SER A 51 -18.20 -12.16 9.33
C SER A 51 -19.36 -12.46 8.37
N TYR A 52 -19.21 -12.10 7.09
CA TYR A 52 -20.19 -12.37 6.03
C TYR A 52 -20.32 -13.85 5.68
N LEU A 53 -19.31 -14.69 5.98
CA LEU A 53 -19.38 -16.12 5.74
C LEU A 53 -20.36 -16.76 6.72
N THR A 54 -21.46 -17.29 6.17
CA THR A 54 -22.56 -17.84 6.95
C THR A 54 -22.12 -19.07 7.74
N PRO A 55 -22.52 -19.19 9.02
CA PRO A 55 -22.18 -20.35 9.85
C PRO A 55 -22.95 -21.62 9.48
N ASN A 56 -23.88 -21.51 8.53
CA ASN A 56 -24.71 -22.60 8.02
C ASN A 56 -24.70 -22.55 6.51
N TRP A 57 -24.53 -23.71 5.88
CA TRP A 57 -24.53 -23.84 4.41
C TRP A 57 -25.75 -24.63 3.97
N TYR A 58 -26.32 -24.24 2.84
CA TYR A 58 -27.24 -25.07 2.06
C TYR A 58 -26.57 -25.44 0.75
N VAL A 59 -26.53 -26.74 0.44
CA VAL A 59 -25.95 -27.25 -0.79
C VAL A 59 -27.06 -27.92 -1.61
N PRO A 60 -27.39 -27.43 -2.82
CA PRO A 60 -28.41 -28.01 -3.68
C PRO A 60 -27.87 -29.26 -4.41
N VAL A 61 -27.69 -30.34 -3.66
CA VAL A 61 -27.03 -31.58 -4.14
C VAL A 61 -27.73 -32.18 -5.34
N GLU A 62 -29.06 -32.14 -5.39
CA GLU A 62 -29.85 -32.67 -6.52
C GLU A 62 -29.59 -31.90 -7.81
N ASP A 63 -29.61 -30.58 -7.72
CA ASP A 63 -29.39 -29.69 -8.86
C ASP A 63 -27.95 -29.84 -9.38
N LEU A 64 -26.97 -29.83 -8.47
CA LEU A 64 -25.56 -30.00 -8.83
C LEU A 64 -25.31 -31.35 -9.52
N ALA A 65 -25.81 -32.45 -8.96
CA ALA A 65 -25.66 -33.77 -9.58
C ALA A 65 -26.28 -33.82 -10.98
N SER A 66 -27.45 -33.17 -11.16
CA SER A 66 -28.14 -33.09 -12.45
C SER A 66 -27.34 -32.28 -13.48
N ILE A 67 -26.81 -31.11 -13.07
CA ILE A 67 -25.95 -30.26 -13.93
C ILE A 67 -24.71 -31.03 -14.40
N TYR A 68 -24.01 -31.73 -13.49
CA TYR A 68 -22.84 -32.52 -13.87
C TYR A 68 -23.20 -33.66 -14.83
N LYS A 69 -24.31 -34.35 -14.58
CA LYS A 69 -24.77 -35.43 -15.46
C LYS A 69 -25.14 -34.92 -16.86
N GLU A 70 -25.81 -33.78 -16.94
CA GLU A 70 -26.18 -33.13 -18.20
C GLU A 70 -24.94 -32.67 -18.97
N PHE A 71 -24.03 -31.93 -18.33
CA PHE A 71 -22.83 -31.38 -18.96
C PHE A 71 -21.90 -32.47 -19.52
N TYR A 72 -21.71 -33.57 -18.79
CA TYR A 72 -20.82 -34.66 -19.22
C TYR A 72 -21.54 -35.77 -20.01
N GLY A 73 -22.87 -35.69 -20.15
CA GLY A 73 -23.70 -36.74 -20.74
C GLY A 73 -23.69 -38.08 -20.00
N ARG A 74 -23.08 -38.14 -18.81
CA ARG A 74 -22.97 -39.31 -17.94
C ARG A 74 -22.78 -38.90 -16.49
N GLU A 75 -23.11 -39.79 -15.56
CA GLU A 75 -22.83 -39.57 -14.15
C GLU A 75 -21.32 -39.68 -13.89
N ILE A 76 -20.68 -38.56 -13.55
CA ILE A 76 -19.25 -38.50 -13.21
C ILE A 76 -18.99 -38.27 -11.71
N ILE A 77 -20.00 -37.82 -10.96
CA ILE A 77 -19.93 -37.52 -9.53
C ILE A 77 -21.25 -37.92 -8.88
N THR A 78 -21.18 -38.54 -7.70
CA THR A 78 -22.39 -38.96 -6.97
C THR A 78 -22.86 -37.89 -6.00
N LYS A 79 -24.16 -37.89 -5.69
CA LYS A 79 -24.75 -37.03 -4.64
C LYS A 79 -24.04 -37.17 -3.29
N GLY A 80 -23.65 -38.39 -2.94
CA GLY A 80 -22.90 -38.67 -1.71
C GLY A 80 -21.51 -38.01 -1.73
N THR A 81 -20.81 -38.08 -2.86
CA THR A 81 -19.53 -37.37 -3.06
C THR A 81 -19.69 -35.87 -2.93
N ILE A 82 -20.71 -35.27 -3.57
CA ILE A 82 -20.99 -33.82 -3.46
C ILE A 82 -21.24 -33.45 -1.99
N THR A 83 -22.07 -34.22 -1.29
CA THR A 83 -22.38 -34.00 0.13
C THR A 83 -21.13 -34.08 1.00
N ASP A 84 -20.29 -35.10 0.80
CA ASP A 84 -19.09 -35.31 1.61
C ASP A 84 -18.01 -34.25 1.35
N CYS A 85 -17.74 -33.92 0.08
CA CYS A 85 -16.77 -32.89 -0.29
C CYS A 85 -17.21 -31.51 0.21
N THR A 86 -18.49 -31.15 0.07
CA THR A 86 -18.99 -29.86 0.55
C THR A 86 -19.05 -29.78 2.07
N TYR A 87 -19.29 -30.91 2.77
CA TYR A 87 -19.19 -30.96 4.22
C TYR A 87 -17.74 -30.80 4.72
N LEU A 88 -16.76 -31.36 4.00
CA LEU A 88 -15.35 -31.15 4.30
C LEU A 88 -14.95 -29.68 4.13
N LEU A 89 -15.36 -29.03 3.03
CA LEU A 89 -15.14 -27.59 2.81
C LEU A 89 -15.76 -26.73 3.93
N PHE A 90 -16.97 -27.09 4.37
CA PHE A 90 -17.63 -26.44 5.49
C PHE A 90 -16.83 -26.56 6.80
N LEU A 91 -16.31 -27.76 7.10
CA LEU A 91 -15.48 -27.98 8.29
C LEU A 91 -14.12 -27.27 8.22
N GLU A 92 -13.50 -27.24 7.04
CA GLU A 92 -12.23 -26.57 6.77
C GLU A 92 -12.34 -25.07 7.04
N LEU A 93 -13.36 -24.40 6.48
CA LEU A 93 -13.64 -22.99 6.75
C LEU A 93 -13.73 -22.69 8.27
N HIS A 94 -14.42 -23.54 9.02
CA HIS A 94 -14.56 -23.36 10.46
C HIS A 94 -13.29 -23.67 11.25
N GLY A 95 -12.52 -24.68 10.83
CA GLY A 95 -11.22 -25.03 11.39
C GLY A 95 -10.23 -23.89 11.20
N GLU A 96 -10.20 -23.33 10.00
CA GLU A 96 -9.42 -22.15 9.64
C GLU A 96 -9.74 -20.96 10.55
N ARG A 97 -11.01 -20.56 10.65
CA ARG A 97 -11.44 -19.44 11.53
C ARG A 97 -11.02 -19.59 12.99
N LEU A 98 -10.88 -20.82 13.48
CA LEU A 98 -10.48 -21.10 14.87
C LEU A 98 -8.97 -21.15 15.08
N ALA A 99 -8.24 -21.74 14.13
CA ALA A 99 -6.81 -22.02 14.27
C ALA A 99 -5.93 -20.90 13.71
N VAL A 100 -6.30 -20.35 12.56
CA VAL A 100 -5.44 -19.47 11.75
C VAL A 100 -5.21 -18.12 12.40
N ALA A 101 -6.22 -17.56 13.09
CA ALA A 101 -6.08 -16.30 13.83
C ALA A 101 -4.97 -16.30 14.90
N LYS A 102 -4.56 -17.49 15.39
CA LYS A 102 -3.46 -17.64 16.37
C LYS A 102 -2.08 -17.79 15.71
N LEU A 103 -2.03 -18.02 14.40
CA LEU A 103 -0.80 -18.30 13.66
C LEU A 103 -0.16 -17.05 13.06
N PHE A 104 -0.87 -15.91 13.06
CA PHE A 104 -0.43 -14.67 12.45
C PHE A 104 1.00 -14.24 12.88
N PRO A 105 1.38 -14.18 14.16
CA PRO A 105 2.74 -13.75 14.52
C PRO A 105 3.85 -14.68 13.98
N THR A 106 3.57 -15.99 13.91
CA THR A 106 4.50 -16.99 13.37
C THR A 106 4.63 -16.88 11.86
N TYR A 107 3.55 -16.53 11.15
CA TYR A 107 3.60 -16.34 9.69
C TYR A 107 4.11 -14.98 9.28
N ALA A 108 3.70 -13.91 9.96
CA ALA A 108 4.16 -12.55 9.70
C ALA A 108 5.70 -12.42 9.84
N SER A 109 6.32 -13.23 10.70
CA SER A 109 7.77 -13.32 10.83
C SER A 109 8.45 -14.15 9.73
N LYS A 110 7.79 -15.20 9.22
CA LYS A 110 8.29 -16.00 8.09
C LYS A 110 8.07 -15.31 6.74
N SER A 111 7.03 -14.50 6.65
CA SER A 111 6.57 -13.81 5.45
C SER A 111 6.31 -12.31 5.71
N PRO A 112 7.35 -11.53 6.04
CA PRO A 112 7.20 -10.08 6.16
C PRO A 112 6.65 -9.45 4.88
N PHE A 113 6.89 -10.10 3.74
CA PHE A 113 6.49 -9.66 2.40
C PHE A 113 4.98 -9.61 2.29
N LEU A 114 4.31 -10.72 2.59
CA LEU A 114 2.85 -10.78 2.47
C LEU A 114 2.22 -9.73 3.35
N VAL A 115 2.67 -9.61 4.61
CA VAL A 115 2.15 -8.59 5.54
C VAL A 115 2.29 -7.16 5.00
N GLU A 116 3.21 -6.90 4.08
CA GLU A 116 3.35 -5.58 3.46
C GLU A 116 2.63 -5.46 2.11
N LYS A 117 2.75 -6.46 1.24
CA LYS A 117 2.42 -6.37 -0.17
C LYS A 117 1.22 -7.20 -0.59
N PHE A 118 0.62 -7.97 0.30
CA PHE A 118 -0.48 -8.88 -0.02
C PHE A 118 -1.60 -8.21 -0.83
N HIS A 119 -2.03 -7.01 -0.42
CA HIS A 119 -3.05 -6.29 -1.16
C HIS A 119 -2.54 -5.65 -2.47
N GLU A 120 -1.39 -5.00 -2.39
CA GLU A 120 -0.99 -3.94 -3.33
C GLU A 120 0.03 -4.38 -4.35
N TYR A 121 0.55 -5.60 -4.19
CA TYR A 121 1.55 -6.15 -5.07
C TYR A 121 1.05 -6.11 -6.51
N PHE A 122 1.86 -5.52 -7.38
CA PHE A 122 1.43 -5.14 -8.71
C PHE A 122 1.01 -6.34 -9.56
N LEU A 123 1.58 -7.54 -9.32
CA LEU A 123 1.27 -8.76 -10.07
C LEU A 123 0.76 -9.87 -9.14
N GLY A 124 -0.55 -10.10 -9.11
CA GLY A 124 -1.19 -11.15 -8.32
C GLY A 124 -1.48 -10.80 -6.86
N GLY A 125 -1.23 -9.56 -6.40
CA GLY A 125 -1.78 -9.09 -5.12
C GLY A 125 -3.31 -9.13 -5.12
N VAL A 126 -3.95 -8.98 -3.95
CA VAL A 126 -5.42 -9.07 -3.81
C VAL A 126 -6.14 -8.13 -4.77
N ASP A 127 -5.65 -6.91 -4.93
CA ASP A 127 -6.25 -5.93 -5.84
C ASP A 127 -6.18 -6.35 -7.31
N ASP A 128 -5.06 -6.97 -7.72
CA ASP A 128 -4.85 -7.46 -9.08
C ASP A 128 -5.70 -8.72 -9.33
N MET A 129 -5.78 -9.63 -8.36
CA MET A 129 -6.70 -10.77 -8.41
C MET A 129 -8.17 -10.34 -8.47
N ALA A 130 -8.55 -9.29 -7.74
CA ALA A 130 -9.89 -8.72 -7.79
C ALA A 130 -10.19 -8.15 -9.18
N PHE A 131 -9.24 -7.45 -9.80
CA PHE A 131 -9.33 -6.98 -11.17
C PHE A 131 -9.55 -8.15 -12.15
N TRP A 132 -8.71 -9.19 -12.11
CA TRP A 132 -8.85 -10.36 -13.00
C TRP A 132 -10.17 -11.10 -12.79
N THR A 133 -10.61 -11.24 -11.54
CA THR A 133 -11.88 -11.88 -11.20
C THR A 133 -13.06 -11.13 -11.81
N ASN A 134 -13.05 -9.80 -11.72
CA ASN A 134 -14.11 -8.99 -12.29
C ASN A 134 -14.08 -8.97 -13.83
N ASN A 135 -12.89 -8.88 -14.43
CA ASN A 135 -12.72 -8.95 -15.89
C ASN A 135 -13.27 -10.28 -16.46
N ILE A 136 -12.97 -11.41 -15.80
CA ILE A 136 -13.53 -12.71 -16.20
C ILE A 136 -15.03 -12.79 -15.93
N PHE A 137 -15.50 -12.22 -14.82
CA PHE A 137 -16.93 -12.24 -14.49
C PHE A 137 -17.76 -11.55 -15.57
N GLU A 138 -17.28 -10.43 -16.10
CA GLU A 138 -17.94 -9.75 -17.23
C GLU A 138 -18.01 -10.66 -18.48
N GLN A 139 -16.88 -11.29 -18.86
CA GLN A 139 -16.85 -12.23 -19.98
C GLN A 139 -17.78 -13.43 -19.75
N MET A 140 -17.81 -13.96 -18.53
CA MET A 140 -18.69 -15.06 -18.15
C MET A 140 -20.17 -14.65 -18.23
N SER A 141 -20.53 -13.45 -17.80
CA SER A 141 -21.89 -12.93 -17.92
C SER A 141 -22.31 -12.86 -19.38
N GLN A 142 -21.44 -12.34 -20.26
CA GLN A 142 -21.70 -12.31 -21.70
C GLN A 142 -21.89 -13.71 -22.29
N MET A 143 -21.10 -14.69 -21.86
CA MET A 143 -21.23 -16.09 -22.27
C MET A 143 -22.55 -16.72 -21.82
N LEU A 144 -23.03 -16.37 -20.61
CA LEU A 144 -24.31 -16.87 -20.09
C LEU A 144 -25.50 -16.27 -20.83
N GLU A 145 -25.42 -14.99 -21.20
CA GLU A 145 -26.50 -14.28 -21.90
C GLU A 145 -26.56 -14.62 -23.39
N ASN A 146 -25.41 -14.72 -24.06
CA ASN A 146 -25.31 -14.79 -25.51
C ASN A 146 -24.81 -16.14 -26.04
N GLY A 147 -24.46 -17.06 -25.15
CA GLY A 147 -23.78 -18.31 -25.49
C GLY A 147 -22.29 -18.11 -25.75
N VAL A 148 -21.61 -19.21 -26.09
CA VAL A 148 -20.14 -19.27 -26.19
C VAL A 148 -19.60 -19.27 -27.63
N SER A 149 -20.47 -19.24 -28.64
CA SER A 149 -20.09 -19.39 -30.05
C SER A 149 -19.23 -18.25 -30.60
N GLY A 150 -19.24 -17.07 -29.96
CA GLY A 150 -18.38 -15.92 -30.29
C GLY A 150 -17.14 -15.76 -29.39
N CYS A 151 -16.86 -16.74 -28.54
CA CYS A 151 -15.80 -16.65 -27.53
C CYS A 151 -14.62 -17.58 -27.83
N PHE A 152 -13.41 -17.02 -27.73
CA PHE A 152 -12.19 -17.81 -27.61
C PHE A 152 -12.05 -18.30 -26.17
N LEU A 153 -12.06 -19.62 -25.97
CA LEU A 153 -11.97 -20.27 -24.65
C LEU A 153 -10.65 -21.06 -24.53
N PRO A 154 -9.54 -20.38 -24.18
CA PRO A 154 -8.26 -21.05 -23.96
C PRO A 154 -8.26 -21.94 -22.71
N GLU A 155 -7.19 -22.71 -22.50
CA GLU A 155 -7.03 -23.50 -21.26
C GLU A 155 -6.94 -22.59 -20.03
N ASN A 156 -6.34 -21.41 -20.16
CA ASN A 156 -6.28 -20.41 -19.10
C ASN A 156 -7.51 -19.49 -19.14
N PRO A 157 -8.33 -19.44 -18.08
CA PRO A 157 -9.50 -18.56 -18.04
C PRO A 157 -9.17 -17.05 -18.09
N LEU A 158 -7.95 -16.59 -17.77
CA LEU A 158 -7.58 -15.16 -17.88
C LEU A 158 -7.57 -14.61 -19.31
N PHE A 159 -7.47 -15.48 -20.31
CA PHE A 159 -7.43 -15.09 -21.72
C PHE A 159 -8.73 -15.37 -22.46
N ILE A 160 -9.82 -15.62 -21.74
CA ILE A 160 -11.15 -15.69 -22.35
C ILE A 160 -11.44 -14.34 -23.01
N ASN A 161 -11.80 -14.39 -24.28
CA ASN A 161 -12.15 -13.20 -25.05
C ASN A 161 -13.37 -13.49 -25.92
N CYS A 162 -14.46 -12.76 -25.68
CA CYS A 162 -15.68 -12.84 -26.47
C CYS A 162 -15.75 -11.64 -27.44
N THR A 163 -15.69 -11.90 -28.75
CA THR A 163 -15.93 -10.87 -29.76
C THR A 163 -17.40 -10.81 -30.13
N ARG A 164 -17.95 -9.60 -30.34
CA ARG A 164 -19.32 -9.41 -30.86
C ARG A 164 -19.55 -9.94 -32.27
N ASP A 165 -18.48 -10.34 -32.98
CA ASP A 165 -18.60 -10.91 -34.32
C ASP A 165 -18.83 -12.42 -34.27
N HIS A 166 -20.04 -12.80 -34.68
CA HIS A 166 -20.46 -14.17 -34.91
C HIS A 166 -19.56 -14.87 -35.95
N LYS A 167 -18.73 -15.80 -35.49
CA LYS A 167 -18.30 -16.93 -36.31
C LYS A 167 -18.35 -18.21 -35.49
N ASP A 168 -19.36 -19.01 -35.79
CA ASP A 168 -19.48 -20.38 -35.32
C ASP A 168 -18.24 -21.18 -35.70
N ASN A 169 -17.40 -21.51 -34.73
CA ASN A 169 -16.45 -22.60 -34.84
C ASN A 169 -16.49 -23.43 -33.55
N TYR A 170 -17.23 -24.53 -33.62
CA TYR A 170 -17.20 -25.59 -32.63
C TYR A 170 -15.81 -26.22 -32.60
N ILE A 171 -15.05 -25.98 -31.53
CA ILE A 171 -13.86 -26.75 -31.19
C ILE A 171 -14.31 -27.90 -30.28
N SER A 172 -14.28 -29.13 -30.78
CA SER A 172 -14.51 -30.30 -29.94
C SER A 172 -13.30 -30.50 -29.00
N LYS A 173 -13.49 -30.33 -27.68
CA LYS A 173 -12.49 -30.73 -26.69
C LYS A 173 -12.42 -32.26 -26.61
N HIS A 174 -11.28 -32.83 -26.99
CA HIS A 174 -10.93 -34.21 -26.66
C HIS A 174 -10.77 -34.33 -25.13
N SER A 175 -11.49 -35.28 -24.54
CA SER A 175 -11.35 -35.67 -23.14
C SER A 175 -9.96 -36.29 -22.90
N LYS A 176 -9.16 -35.67 -22.04
CA LYS A 176 -8.04 -36.35 -21.37
C LYS A 176 -8.63 -37.23 -20.26
N ASN A 177 -8.33 -38.53 -20.31
CA ASN A 177 -8.63 -39.47 -19.24
C ASN A 177 -7.64 -39.22 -18.09
N GLU A 178 -8.08 -38.55 -17.04
CA GLU A 178 -7.41 -38.62 -15.74
C GLU A 178 -8.13 -39.63 -14.85
N HIS A 179 -7.39 -40.65 -14.40
CA HIS A 179 -7.81 -41.54 -13.34
C HIS A 179 -7.81 -40.77 -12.01
N GLN A 180 -8.99 -40.31 -11.56
CA GLN A 180 -9.18 -39.90 -10.18
C GLN A 180 -9.05 -41.12 -9.25
N LYS A 181 -8.01 -41.11 -8.40
CA LYS A 181 -7.91 -42.04 -7.27
C LYS A 181 -8.97 -41.66 -6.23
N ASN A 182 -9.81 -42.63 -5.88
CA ASN A 182 -10.70 -42.56 -4.71
C ASN A 182 -9.86 -42.54 -3.42
N THR A 183 -9.45 -41.36 -2.96
CA THR A 183 -8.67 -41.21 -1.71
C THR A 183 -9.53 -40.77 -0.52
N THR A 184 -10.83 -40.55 -0.69
CA THR A 184 -11.70 -39.93 0.34
C THR A 184 -12.49 -40.90 1.22
N SER A 185 -12.35 -42.22 1.05
CA SER A 185 -13.26 -43.18 1.72
C SER A 185 -12.90 -43.56 3.16
N LEU A 186 -11.77 -43.10 3.71
CA LEU A 186 -11.29 -43.55 5.02
C LEU A 186 -11.50 -42.55 6.18
N LEU A 187 -11.68 -41.25 5.90
CA LEU A 187 -11.68 -40.19 6.92
C LEU A 187 -13.06 -39.89 7.54
N LEU A 188 -14.17 -40.39 6.97
CA LEU A 188 -15.52 -39.87 7.25
C LEU A 188 -16.43 -40.77 8.11
N LYS A 189 -15.97 -41.94 8.57
CA LYS A 189 -16.78 -42.81 9.46
C LYS A 189 -16.86 -42.34 10.91
N THR A 190 -16.08 -41.32 11.29
CA THR A 190 -15.83 -40.98 12.71
C THR A 190 -16.47 -39.66 13.16
N PHE A 191 -16.96 -38.82 12.24
CA PHE A 191 -17.59 -37.55 12.60
C PHE A 191 -19.11 -37.72 12.64
N GLU A 192 -19.73 -37.46 13.79
CA GLU A 192 -21.18 -37.27 13.90
C GLU A 192 -21.58 -36.13 12.94
N LYS A 193 -22.11 -36.49 11.76
CA LYS A 193 -22.45 -35.56 10.70
C LYS A 193 -23.66 -34.73 11.13
N ASN A 194 -23.44 -33.47 11.46
CA ASN A 194 -24.51 -32.47 11.62
C ASN A 194 -25.08 -32.06 10.25
N ILE A 195 -25.59 -33.03 9.50
CA ILE A 195 -26.13 -32.83 8.15
C ILE A 195 -27.64 -33.07 8.20
N THR A 196 -28.42 -32.05 7.84
CA THR A 196 -29.87 -32.17 7.69
C THR A 196 -30.18 -32.33 6.20
N TYR A 197 -30.73 -33.48 5.81
CA TYR A 197 -31.10 -33.73 4.41
C TYR A 197 -32.46 -33.10 4.11
N THR A 198 -32.58 -32.55 2.91
CA THR A 198 -33.82 -31.98 2.34
C THR A 198 -34.11 -32.66 1.01
N GLU A 199 -35.29 -32.42 0.45
CA GLU A 199 -35.69 -32.98 -0.85
C GLU A 199 -34.75 -32.58 -2.00
N ARG A 200 -34.21 -31.35 -1.98
CA ARG A 200 -33.34 -30.81 -3.05
C ARG A 200 -31.85 -30.76 -2.71
N GLY A 201 -31.46 -31.08 -1.48
CA GLY A 201 -30.08 -30.84 -1.02
C GLY A 201 -29.83 -31.13 0.45
N VAL A 202 -28.80 -30.51 1.00
CA VAL A 202 -28.37 -30.71 2.41
C VAL A 202 -28.08 -29.39 3.10
N HIS A 203 -28.39 -29.32 4.40
CA HIS A 203 -27.98 -28.25 5.29
C HIS A 203 -26.87 -28.72 6.23
N PHE A 204 -25.83 -27.90 6.37
CA PHE A 204 -24.77 -28.07 7.35
C PHE A 204 -24.95 -27.05 8.47
N ASN A 205 -24.82 -27.50 9.71
CA ASN A 205 -24.94 -26.65 10.89
C ASN A 205 -23.86 -27.01 11.91
N ILE A 206 -23.27 -26.01 12.55
CA ILE A 206 -22.25 -26.24 13.55
C ILE A 206 -22.89 -26.54 14.93
N GLN A 207 -22.32 -27.48 15.69
CA GLN A 207 -22.80 -27.72 17.05
C GLN A 207 -22.55 -26.49 17.94
N SER A 208 -23.47 -26.25 18.88
CA SER A 208 -23.49 -25.05 19.75
C SER A 208 -22.19 -24.84 20.54
N TRP A 209 -21.44 -25.90 20.84
CA TRP A 209 -20.16 -25.83 21.53
C TRP A 209 -19.07 -25.11 20.72
N ALA A 210 -19.04 -25.23 19.39
CA ALA A 210 -18.06 -24.55 18.54
C ALA A 210 -18.40 -23.05 18.42
N THR A 211 -19.67 -22.69 18.29
CA THR A 211 -20.12 -21.29 18.40
C THR A 211 -19.85 -20.69 19.78
N ASN A 212 -19.96 -21.49 20.83
CA ASN A 212 -19.63 -21.08 22.19
C ASN A 212 -18.12 -20.98 22.40
N SER A 213 -17.29 -21.82 21.78
CA SER A 213 -15.83 -21.68 21.78
C SER A 213 -15.38 -20.43 21.03
N LEU A 214 -15.99 -20.09 19.90
CA LEU A 214 -15.75 -18.81 19.20
C LEU A 214 -16.12 -17.60 20.10
N ARG A 215 -17.29 -17.64 20.75
CA ARG A 215 -17.71 -16.60 21.72
C ARG A 215 -16.86 -16.59 23.00
N PHE A 216 -16.40 -17.75 23.45
CA PHE A 216 -15.59 -17.92 24.66
C PHE A 216 -14.16 -17.53 24.42
N ILE A 217 -13.56 -17.82 23.27
CA ILE A 217 -12.24 -17.29 22.88
C ILE A 217 -12.32 -15.76 22.86
N ASN A 218 -13.33 -15.18 22.22
CA ASN A 218 -13.54 -13.73 22.19
C ASN A 218 -13.79 -13.12 23.59
N ARG A 219 -14.53 -13.82 24.48
CA ARG A 219 -14.86 -13.33 25.83
C ARG A 219 -13.80 -13.65 26.91
N ALA A 220 -13.07 -14.75 26.80
CA ALA A 220 -12.04 -15.18 27.75
C ALA A 220 -10.71 -14.45 27.48
N PHE A 221 -10.40 -14.13 26.21
CA PHE A 221 -9.37 -13.14 25.89
C PHE A 221 -9.68 -11.79 26.56
N ALA A 222 -10.93 -11.33 26.49
CA ALA A 222 -11.34 -10.10 27.16
C ALA A 222 -11.31 -10.24 28.71
N LYS A 223 -11.92 -11.28 29.29
CA LYS A 223 -12.13 -11.40 30.76
C LYS A 223 -10.89 -11.81 31.56
N THR A 224 -10.05 -12.71 31.07
CA THR A 224 -8.83 -13.13 31.79
C THR A 224 -7.84 -11.97 31.90
N PHE A 225 -7.86 -11.07 30.92
CA PHE A 225 -7.08 -9.84 30.89
C PHE A 225 -7.58 -8.78 31.89
N TRP A 226 -8.90 -8.54 31.97
CA TRP A 226 -9.49 -7.60 32.95
C TRP A 226 -9.38 -8.02 34.42
N ARG A 227 -9.13 -9.32 34.70
CA ARG A 227 -8.89 -9.81 36.08
C ARG A 227 -7.44 -9.67 36.55
N VAL A 228 -6.48 -9.49 35.64
CA VAL A 228 -5.05 -9.36 35.97
C VAL A 228 -4.64 -7.88 36.15
N ILE A 229 -5.34 -6.94 35.51
CA ILE A 229 -5.03 -5.51 35.57
C ILE A 229 -6.13 -4.78 36.36
N GLY A 230 -6.16 -5.00 37.67
CA GLY A 230 -6.80 -4.07 38.57
C GLY A 230 -5.91 -2.84 38.72
N THR A 231 -6.17 -1.77 37.97
CA THR A 231 -6.11 -0.34 38.37
C THR A 231 -5.80 0.64 37.22
N THR A 232 -6.63 1.70 37.19
CA THR A 232 -6.41 3.07 36.70
C THR A 232 -6.04 3.30 35.22
N HIS A 233 -7.06 3.53 34.40
CA HIS A 233 -6.96 4.39 33.22
C HIS A 233 -6.57 5.81 33.64
N GLN A 234 -5.30 6.16 33.53
CA GLN A 234 -4.90 7.57 33.53
C GLN A 234 -4.99 8.08 32.09
N LYS A 235 -5.96 8.97 31.83
CA LYS A 235 -6.04 9.74 30.58
C LYS A 235 -4.75 10.56 30.46
N SER A 236 -3.84 10.16 29.56
CA SER A 236 -2.84 11.11 29.07
C SER A 236 -3.57 12.18 28.23
N SER A 237 -3.24 13.45 28.45
CA SER A 237 -4.02 14.61 28.00
C SER A 237 -3.55 15.24 26.68
N LYS A 238 -2.66 14.59 25.90
CA LYS A 238 -2.02 15.15 24.70
C LYS A 238 -2.28 14.32 23.43
N TYR A 239 -3.54 14.08 23.05
CA TYR A 239 -3.88 13.38 21.80
C TYR A 239 -4.83 14.23 20.95
N ILE A 240 -4.51 14.38 19.67
CA ILE A 240 -5.47 14.87 18.68
C ILE A 240 -6.36 13.68 18.31
N SER A 241 -7.59 13.68 18.82
CA SER A 241 -8.53 12.57 18.64
C SER A 241 -9.50 12.76 17.48
N LYS A 242 -9.49 13.93 16.83
CA LYS A 242 -10.30 14.25 15.65
C LYS A 242 -9.56 15.21 14.71
N PRO A 243 -9.71 15.02 13.40
CA PRO A 243 -9.33 16.02 12.42
C PRO A 243 -10.24 17.25 12.52
N VAL A 244 -9.76 18.39 12.03
CA VAL A 244 -10.54 19.63 11.92
C VAL A 244 -11.58 19.51 10.81
N SER A 245 -11.21 18.84 9.71
CA SER A 245 -12.10 18.47 8.61
C SER A 245 -11.61 17.19 7.93
N SER A 246 -12.51 16.53 7.23
CA SER A 246 -12.26 15.30 6.48
C SER A 246 -12.71 15.45 5.04
N TYR A 247 -11.81 15.16 4.11
CA TYR A 247 -12.13 15.03 2.70
C TYR A 247 -12.32 13.56 2.40
N PHE A 248 -13.42 13.19 1.76
CA PHE A 248 -13.77 11.79 1.57
C PHE A 248 -14.36 11.53 0.19
N LEU A 249 -14.43 10.25 -0.16
CA LEU A 249 -15.12 9.75 -1.34
C LEU A 249 -16.23 8.79 -0.92
N ALA A 250 -17.33 8.79 -1.67
CA ALA A 250 -18.39 7.82 -1.50
C ALA A 250 -17.96 6.41 -1.96
N SER A 251 -17.03 6.32 -2.92
CA SER A 251 -16.53 5.03 -3.43
C SER A 251 -15.53 4.40 -2.46
N PRO A 252 -15.85 3.25 -1.82
CA PRO A 252 -14.90 2.53 -0.99
C PRO A 252 -13.71 2.01 -1.84
N TYR A 253 -12.57 1.82 -1.18
CA TYR A 253 -11.33 1.29 -1.79
C TYR A 253 -10.71 2.17 -2.88
N ALA A 254 -11.16 3.42 -3.02
CA ALA A 254 -10.55 4.38 -3.93
C ALA A 254 -9.11 4.75 -3.53
N ARG A 255 -8.71 4.48 -2.27
CA ARG A 255 -7.38 4.74 -1.71
C ARG A 255 -7.02 6.24 -1.79
N LEU A 256 -7.99 7.11 -1.48
CA LEU A 256 -7.78 8.56 -1.47
C LEU A 256 -6.63 8.93 -0.51
N GLY A 257 -5.75 9.82 -0.98
CA GLY A 257 -4.59 10.26 -0.23
C GLY A 257 -3.42 9.30 -0.34
N TRP A 258 -3.43 8.37 -1.30
CA TRP A 258 -2.30 7.48 -1.56
C TRP A 258 -1.00 8.26 -1.81
N ALA A 259 -1.09 9.26 -2.68
CA ALA A 259 -0.07 10.28 -2.90
C ALA A 259 -0.72 11.64 -2.68
N MET A 260 0.00 12.57 -2.06
CA MET A 260 -0.45 13.93 -1.86
C MET A 260 0.71 14.90 -2.10
N ILE A 261 0.39 16.09 -2.60
CA ILE A 261 1.34 17.20 -2.74
C ILE A 261 0.60 18.53 -2.56
N SER A 262 1.33 19.54 -2.08
CA SER A 262 0.85 20.91 -1.90
C SER A 262 1.54 21.83 -2.90
N ALA A 263 0.78 22.63 -3.64
CA ALA A 263 1.32 23.66 -4.53
C ALA A 263 0.22 24.67 -4.93
N ASP A 264 0.59 25.88 -5.34
CA ASP A 264 -0.34 26.86 -5.91
C ASP A 264 -0.62 26.53 -7.38
N ILE A 265 -1.58 25.63 -7.63
CA ILE A 265 -1.91 25.07 -8.94
C ILE A 265 -2.69 26.09 -9.79
N ASN A 266 -3.52 26.92 -9.15
CA ASN A 266 -4.34 27.91 -9.84
C ASN A 266 -3.66 29.30 -9.97
N GLN A 267 -2.51 29.49 -9.32
CA GLN A 267 -1.74 30.75 -9.24
C GLN A 267 -2.46 31.91 -8.57
N ASP A 268 -3.24 31.63 -7.53
CA ASP A 268 -3.92 32.66 -6.75
C ASP A 268 -3.10 33.15 -5.54
N GLY A 269 -1.92 32.57 -5.32
CA GLY A 269 -1.00 32.88 -4.22
C GLY A 269 -1.20 32.01 -2.98
N TYR A 270 -2.12 31.03 -3.02
CA TYR A 270 -2.39 30.10 -1.93
C TYR A 270 -2.03 28.67 -2.33
N GLU A 271 -1.59 27.87 -1.35
CA GLU A 271 -1.30 26.46 -1.61
C GLU A 271 -2.58 25.64 -1.71
N ASP A 272 -2.67 24.83 -2.76
CA ASP A 272 -3.73 23.88 -3.05
C ASP A 272 -3.33 22.46 -2.67
N LEU A 273 -4.31 21.61 -2.40
CA LEU A 273 -4.11 20.19 -2.16
C LEU A 273 -4.36 19.40 -3.45
N VAL A 274 -3.40 18.57 -3.83
CA VAL A 274 -3.57 17.53 -4.84
C VAL A 274 -3.52 16.16 -4.15
N ALA A 275 -4.56 15.35 -4.33
CA ALA A 275 -4.70 14.04 -3.70
C ALA A 275 -5.01 12.94 -4.72
N GLY A 276 -4.14 11.93 -4.78
CA GLY A 276 -4.30 10.74 -5.61
C GLY A 276 -5.19 9.68 -4.96
N ALA A 277 -6.01 9.03 -5.78
CA ALA A 277 -6.90 7.92 -5.44
C ALA A 277 -6.74 6.80 -6.50
N PRO A 278 -5.60 6.08 -6.52
CA PRO A 278 -5.29 5.10 -7.57
C PRO A 278 -6.22 3.87 -7.57
N GLY A 279 -6.94 3.62 -6.48
CA GLY A 279 -7.95 2.55 -6.41
C GLY A 279 -9.31 2.94 -7.00
N TYR A 280 -9.50 4.21 -7.39
CA TYR A 280 -10.78 4.70 -7.90
C TYR A 280 -11.27 3.87 -9.10
N SER A 281 -12.56 3.53 -9.06
CA SER A 281 -13.22 2.65 -10.01
C SER A 281 -14.60 3.19 -10.36
N THR A 282 -15.03 2.99 -11.61
CA THR A 282 -16.42 3.17 -12.05
C THR A 282 -16.93 1.88 -12.70
N LEU A 283 -18.22 1.80 -12.97
CA LEU A 283 -18.82 0.62 -13.60
C LEU A 283 -18.14 0.37 -14.97
N GLY A 284 -17.55 -0.81 -15.17
CA GLY A 284 -16.80 -1.17 -16.37
C GLY A 284 -15.35 -0.66 -16.41
N HIS A 285 -14.91 0.12 -15.41
CA HIS A 285 -13.57 0.69 -15.35
C HIS A 285 -12.98 0.56 -13.95
N ILE A 286 -12.25 -0.52 -13.70
CA ILE A 286 -11.73 -0.89 -12.38
C ILE A 286 -10.33 -0.33 -12.20
N GLN A 287 -10.07 0.29 -11.04
CA GLN A 287 -8.76 0.82 -10.63
C GLN A 287 -8.09 1.70 -11.71
N ILE A 288 -8.90 2.44 -12.46
CA ILE A 288 -8.39 3.42 -13.43
C ILE A 288 -7.60 4.52 -12.71
N GLY A 289 -7.99 4.82 -11.47
CA GLY A 289 -7.39 5.85 -10.63
C GLY A 289 -7.87 7.26 -10.97
N ARG A 290 -7.75 8.15 -10.00
CA ARG A 290 -8.21 9.54 -10.10
C ARG A 290 -7.35 10.46 -9.24
N VAL A 291 -7.27 11.73 -9.59
CA VAL A 291 -6.62 12.78 -8.82
C VAL A 291 -7.61 13.92 -8.59
N TYR A 292 -7.70 14.36 -7.33
CA TYR A 292 -8.56 15.45 -6.89
C TYR A 292 -7.71 16.65 -6.53
N ILE A 293 -8.15 17.84 -6.95
CA ILE A 293 -7.52 19.11 -6.63
C ILE A 293 -8.53 19.93 -5.82
N VAL A 294 -8.08 20.44 -4.68
CA VAL A 294 -8.85 21.31 -3.79
C VAL A 294 -8.07 22.60 -3.62
N TYR A 295 -8.64 23.71 -4.05
CA TYR A 295 -7.99 24.99 -3.98
C TYR A 295 -7.96 25.54 -2.56
N GLY A 296 -6.80 26.07 -2.20
CA GLY A 296 -6.60 26.86 -1.00
C GLY A 296 -7.24 28.23 -1.14
N ASN A 297 -7.29 28.94 -0.03
CA ASN A 297 -7.50 30.37 -0.05
C ASN A 297 -6.70 31.00 1.10
N ARG A 298 -6.90 32.28 1.33
CA ARG A 298 -6.29 33.02 2.44
C ARG A 298 -6.41 32.36 3.83
N SER A 299 -7.45 31.55 4.05
CA SER A 299 -7.67 30.82 5.31
C SER A 299 -7.04 29.41 5.33
N GLY A 300 -6.33 29.02 4.28
CA GLY A 300 -5.87 27.66 4.02
C GLY A 300 -6.90 26.85 3.23
N LEU A 301 -6.76 25.53 3.26
CA LEU A 301 -7.73 24.60 2.67
C LEU A 301 -9.12 24.73 3.33
N PRO A 302 -10.22 24.44 2.61
CA PRO A 302 -11.57 24.44 3.17
C PRO A 302 -11.68 23.61 4.47
N ARG A 303 -12.18 24.24 5.53
CA ARG A 303 -12.27 23.64 6.89
C ARG A 303 -13.63 23.01 7.16
N GLU A 304 -14.15 22.30 6.18
CA GLU A 304 -15.41 21.57 6.26
C GLU A 304 -15.23 20.15 5.74
N ASP A 305 -16.07 19.24 6.21
CA ASP A 305 -16.13 17.90 5.64
C ASP A 305 -16.60 18.00 4.19
N MET A 306 -15.89 17.33 3.28
CA MET A 306 -16.05 17.51 1.86
C MET A 306 -16.07 16.18 1.12
N ASP A 307 -17.15 15.93 0.40
CA ASP A 307 -17.18 14.88 -0.63
C ASP A 307 -16.46 15.40 -1.88
N LEU A 308 -15.31 14.83 -2.18
CA LEU A 308 -14.49 15.28 -3.31
C LEU A 308 -15.07 14.88 -4.67
N ASP A 309 -15.98 13.90 -4.73
CA ASP A 309 -16.69 13.57 -5.98
C ASP A 309 -17.65 14.71 -6.39
N GLU A 310 -18.12 15.51 -5.43
CA GLU A 310 -19.06 16.61 -5.67
C GLU A 310 -18.42 18.01 -5.63
N LYS A 311 -17.42 18.19 -4.75
CA LYS A 311 -16.94 19.53 -4.36
C LYS A 311 -15.48 19.82 -4.69
N ALA A 312 -14.72 18.86 -5.22
CA ALA A 312 -13.36 19.15 -5.67
C ALA A 312 -13.38 20.20 -6.79
N ASP A 313 -12.44 21.15 -6.75
CA ASP A 313 -12.36 22.23 -7.74
C ASP A 313 -11.98 21.70 -9.12
N GLN A 314 -11.15 20.66 -9.15
CA GLN A 314 -10.80 19.95 -10.38
C GLN A 314 -10.58 18.46 -10.12
N VAL A 315 -10.98 17.63 -11.08
CA VAL A 315 -10.82 16.18 -11.06
C VAL A 315 -10.17 15.72 -12.36
N LEU A 316 -9.09 14.94 -12.22
CA LEU A 316 -8.40 14.29 -13.34
C LEU A 316 -8.56 12.78 -13.23
N GLU A 317 -8.98 12.13 -14.31
CA GLU A 317 -9.33 10.71 -14.30
C GLU A 317 -8.39 9.90 -15.21
N GLY A 318 -7.96 8.74 -14.73
CA GLY A 318 -7.21 7.78 -15.54
C GLY A 318 -8.12 7.06 -16.54
N HIS A 319 -7.56 6.62 -17.67
CA HIS A 319 -8.34 5.94 -18.71
C HIS A 319 -7.91 4.50 -18.96
N GLN A 320 -6.78 4.08 -18.40
CA GLN A 320 -6.23 2.73 -18.58
C GLN A 320 -6.81 1.78 -17.52
N PRO A 321 -7.40 0.64 -17.91
CA PRO A 321 -7.89 -0.37 -16.97
C PRO A 321 -6.80 -0.79 -16.00
N SER A 322 -7.08 -0.72 -14.69
CA SER A 322 -6.12 -1.01 -13.63
C SER A 322 -4.77 -0.26 -13.82
N GLY A 323 -4.83 0.95 -14.39
CA GLY A 323 -3.66 1.79 -14.61
C GLY A 323 -3.11 2.41 -13.32
N ARG A 324 -3.95 2.52 -12.28
CA ARG A 324 -3.64 3.14 -10.98
C ARG A 324 -3.14 4.57 -11.12
N PHE A 325 -3.84 5.37 -11.92
CA PHE A 325 -3.54 6.78 -12.07
C PHE A 325 -3.64 7.54 -10.73
N GLY A 326 -2.65 8.36 -10.42
CA GLY A 326 -2.55 9.05 -9.12
C GLY A 326 -1.73 8.30 -8.07
N SER A 327 -0.95 7.29 -8.46
CA SER A 327 -0.05 6.58 -7.54
C SER A 327 1.17 7.38 -7.11
N ALA A 328 1.60 8.36 -7.92
CA ALA A 328 2.68 9.28 -7.61
C ALA A 328 2.36 10.65 -8.22
N LEU A 329 2.84 11.73 -7.59
CA LEU A 329 2.57 13.11 -7.99
C LEU A 329 3.86 13.93 -7.91
N ALA A 330 4.07 14.83 -8.87
CA ALA A 330 5.09 15.87 -8.80
C ALA A 330 4.56 17.16 -9.42
N VAL A 331 4.88 18.29 -8.81
CA VAL A 331 4.55 19.63 -9.32
C VAL A 331 5.84 20.32 -9.73
N LEU A 332 5.86 20.83 -10.96
CA LEU A 332 6.98 21.53 -11.59
C LEU A 332 6.43 22.41 -12.72
N ASP A 333 7.23 23.33 -13.24
CA ASP A 333 6.91 24.05 -14.48
C ASP A 333 7.65 23.37 -15.64
N PHE A 334 7.00 22.40 -16.30
CA PHE A 334 7.69 21.51 -17.25
C PHE A 334 7.85 22.14 -18.64
N ASN A 335 7.03 23.15 -18.95
CA ASN A 335 7.08 23.91 -20.20
C ASN A 335 7.68 25.31 -20.04
N GLU A 336 8.14 25.66 -18.84
CA GLU A 336 8.72 26.94 -18.41
C GLU A 336 7.86 28.17 -18.78
N ASP A 337 6.54 28.05 -18.70
CA ASP A 337 5.63 29.17 -18.98
C ASP A 337 5.36 30.05 -17.74
N GLY A 338 5.97 29.69 -16.61
CA GLY A 338 5.81 30.34 -15.32
C GLY A 338 4.60 29.83 -14.53
N VAL A 339 3.93 28.77 -14.98
CA VAL A 339 2.78 28.13 -14.34
C VAL A 339 3.10 26.73 -13.85
N ALA A 340 2.55 26.36 -12.70
CA ALA A 340 2.73 25.03 -12.15
C ALA A 340 1.97 23.98 -12.98
N ASP A 341 2.70 22.97 -13.43
CA ASP A 341 2.19 21.76 -14.08
C ASP A 341 2.12 20.61 -13.07
N LEU A 342 1.35 19.58 -13.42
CA LEU A 342 1.21 18.37 -12.60
C LEU A 342 1.59 17.12 -13.39
N ALA A 343 2.62 16.42 -12.93
CA ALA A 343 2.98 15.09 -13.39
C ALA A 343 2.33 14.01 -12.50
N ILE A 344 1.67 13.03 -13.13
CA ILE A 344 0.90 11.99 -12.46
C ILE A 344 1.37 10.61 -12.94
N GLY A 345 1.77 9.77 -11.98
CA GLY A 345 2.18 8.40 -12.21
C GLY A 345 1.01 7.43 -12.30
N ALA A 346 1.12 6.48 -13.23
CA ALA A 346 0.20 5.35 -13.41
C ALA A 346 1.02 4.06 -13.63
N PRO A 347 1.66 3.52 -12.58
CA PRO A 347 2.67 2.45 -12.71
C PRO A 347 2.12 1.10 -13.15
N SER A 348 0.80 0.90 -13.15
CA SER A 348 0.15 -0.37 -13.54
C SER A 348 -0.41 -0.37 -14.96
N VAL A 349 -0.20 0.69 -15.75
CA VAL A 349 -0.60 0.72 -17.17
C VAL A 349 -0.04 -0.49 -17.92
N GLY A 350 -0.92 -1.24 -18.60
CA GLY A 350 -0.60 -2.49 -19.28
C GLY A 350 -0.84 -3.75 -18.44
N SER A 351 -1.40 -3.63 -17.24
CA SER A 351 -1.79 -4.76 -16.38
C SER A 351 -2.77 -5.72 -17.04
N GLN A 352 -3.71 -5.23 -17.86
CA GLN A 352 -4.65 -6.06 -18.65
C GLN A 352 -3.96 -6.99 -19.66
N PHE A 353 -2.70 -6.69 -20.00
CA PHE A 353 -1.85 -7.53 -20.84
C PHE A 353 -0.71 -8.20 -20.07
N LEU A 354 -0.70 -8.06 -18.74
CA LEU A 354 0.29 -8.60 -17.81
C LEU A 354 1.72 -8.10 -18.06
N ILE A 355 1.86 -6.90 -18.63
CA ILE A 355 3.17 -6.30 -18.94
C ILE A 355 3.58 -5.17 -18.01
N TYR A 356 2.65 -4.50 -17.31
CA TYR A 356 2.93 -3.48 -16.28
C TYR A 356 4.02 -2.46 -16.68
N ARG A 357 3.88 -1.86 -17.86
CA ARG A 357 4.81 -0.87 -18.39
C ARG A 357 4.82 0.42 -17.57
N GLY A 358 3.65 0.81 -17.07
CA GLY A 358 3.46 2.10 -16.43
C GLY A 358 3.50 3.27 -17.41
N ALA A 359 3.08 4.43 -16.94
CA ALA A 359 3.12 5.70 -17.67
C ALA A 359 3.17 6.88 -16.71
N VAL A 360 3.64 8.03 -17.21
CA VAL A 360 3.52 9.33 -16.56
C VAL A 360 2.76 10.28 -17.47
N TYR A 361 1.78 10.98 -16.92
CA TYR A 361 0.96 11.96 -17.62
C TYR A 361 1.22 13.34 -17.03
N VAL A 362 1.60 14.31 -17.87
CA VAL A 362 1.84 15.69 -17.44
C VAL A 362 0.72 16.58 -17.97
N TYR A 363 0.10 17.32 -17.06
CA TYR A 363 -0.97 18.27 -17.32
C TYR A 363 -0.43 19.68 -17.12
N PHE A 364 -0.47 20.49 -18.17
CA PHE A 364 0.02 21.86 -18.06
C PHE A 364 -0.96 22.75 -17.32
N GLY A 365 -0.42 23.65 -16.51
CA GLY A 365 -1.17 24.68 -15.83
C GLY A 365 -1.62 25.78 -16.78
N THR A 366 -2.66 26.50 -16.39
CA THR A 366 -3.05 27.74 -17.03
C THR A 366 -3.47 28.71 -15.94
N LYS A 367 -2.78 29.85 -15.89
CA LYS A 367 -3.01 30.89 -14.87
C LYS A 367 -4.49 31.24 -14.70
N GLY A 368 -5.00 31.11 -13.48
CA GLY A 368 -6.39 31.39 -13.12
C GLY A 368 -7.43 30.41 -13.67
N ARG A 369 -7.01 29.31 -14.31
CA ARG A 369 -7.90 28.24 -14.83
C ARG A 369 -7.56 26.85 -14.30
N GLY A 370 -6.43 26.68 -13.62
CA GLY A 370 -5.96 25.38 -13.14
C GLY A 370 -5.30 24.55 -14.25
N LEU A 371 -5.37 23.23 -14.12
CA LEU A 371 -4.69 22.30 -15.03
C LEU A 371 -5.49 22.06 -16.32
N ALA A 372 -4.83 21.64 -17.38
CA ALA A 372 -5.49 21.16 -18.59
C ALA A 372 -6.45 19.98 -18.30
N SER A 373 -7.49 19.81 -19.13
CA SER A 373 -8.46 18.70 -18.98
C SER A 373 -7.97 17.36 -19.54
N GLN A 374 -6.84 17.37 -20.26
CA GLN A 374 -6.21 16.22 -20.89
C GLN A 374 -4.68 16.37 -20.77
N PRO A 375 -3.93 15.27 -20.72
CA PRO A 375 -2.48 15.34 -20.57
C PRO A 375 -1.85 15.97 -21.82
N ASN A 376 -0.95 16.92 -21.60
CA ASN A 376 -0.17 17.58 -22.64
C ASN A 376 1.03 16.73 -23.07
N VAL A 377 1.62 16.01 -22.10
CA VAL A 377 2.73 15.09 -22.34
C VAL A 377 2.40 13.73 -21.73
N THR A 378 2.69 12.67 -22.48
CA THR A 378 2.64 11.29 -21.96
C THR A 378 4.01 10.66 -22.12
N ILE A 379 4.55 10.12 -21.03
CA ILE A 379 5.83 9.41 -20.99
C ILE A 379 5.54 7.92 -20.82
N THR A 380 6.11 7.11 -21.71
CA THR A 380 5.85 5.66 -21.76
C THR A 380 7.13 4.85 -21.65
N CYS A 381 6.99 3.60 -21.22
CA CYS A 381 8.09 2.65 -21.17
C CYS A 381 7.77 1.41 -22.02
N GLN A 382 8.74 0.89 -22.77
CA GLN A 382 8.52 -0.28 -23.63
C GLN A 382 8.77 -1.61 -22.91
N TYR A 383 9.59 -1.60 -21.85
CA TYR A 383 9.94 -2.79 -21.09
C TYR A 383 8.76 -3.33 -20.28
N SER A 384 8.58 -4.64 -20.30
CA SER A 384 7.70 -5.30 -19.34
C SER A 384 8.24 -5.09 -17.91
N TYR A 385 7.33 -4.92 -16.96
CA TYR A 385 7.61 -4.64 -15.54
C TYR A 385 8.42 -3.37 -15.32
N CYS A 386 8.28 -2.40 -16.22
CA CYS A 386 8.95 -1.12 -16.04
C CYS A 386 8.36 -0.34 -14.87
N ASN A 387 7.04 -0.44 -14.65
CA ASN A 387 6.30 0.28 -13.62
C ASN A 387 6.65 1.78 -13.60
N LEU A 388 6.79 2.37 -14.79
CA LEU A 388 7.13 3.78 -14.95
C LEU A 388 6.13 4.68 -14.21
N GLY A 389 6.63 5.66 -13.47
CA GLY A 389 5.80 6.52 -12.63
C GLY A 389 5.49 5.92 -11.26
N TRP A 390 6.31 4.99 -10.78
CA TRP A 390 6.23 4.47 -9.41
C TRP A 390 6.49 5.56 -8.36
N SER A 391 7.52 6.37 -8.60
CA SER A 391 7.87 7.54 -7.81
C SER A 391 8.17 8.70 -8.76
N LEU A 392 7.79 9.91 -8.35
CA LEU A 392 8.00 11.15 -9.09
C LEU A 392 8.61 12.19 -8.16
N LEU A 393 9.49 13.03 -8.71
CA LEU A 393 10.12 14.13 -7.98
C LEU A 393 10.37 15.28 -8.97
N ALA A 394 10.19 16.51 -8.51
CA ALA A 394 10.63 17.71 -9.19
C ALA A 394 11.96 18.18 -8.57
N ALA A 395 13.03 18.25 -9.38
CA ALA A 395 14.34 18.67 -8.91
C ALA A 395 15.18 19.19 -10.08
N ASP A 396 16.04 20.18 -9.85
CA ASP A 396 16.99 20.69 -10.84
C ASP A 396 18.11 19.67 -11.06
N ILE A 397 18.13 18.99 -12.22
CA ILE A 397 19.06 17.92 -12.57
C ILE A 397 20.16 18.41 -13.51
N ASP A 398 19.92 19.45 -14.31
CA ASP A 398 20.88 19.98 -15.27
C ASP A 398 21.61 21.26 -14.82
N GLY A 399 21.18 21.86 -13.70
CA GLY A 399 21.77 23.02 -13.06
C GLY A 399 21.27 24.35 -13.62
N ASP A 400 20.14 24.37 -14.34
CA ASP A 400 19.58 25.58 -14.94
C ASP A 400 18.69 26.41 -14.00
N GLN A 401 18.49 25.95 -12.75
CA GLN A 401 17.62 26.51 -11.71
C GLN A 401 16.11 26.28 -11.92
N ASN A 402 15.71 25.58 -12.97
CA ASN A 402 14.36 25.08 -13.16
C ASN A 402 14.26 23.63 -12.66
N ALA A 403 13.07 23.21 -12.25
CA ALA A 403 12.87 21.86 -11.76
C ALA A 403 12.56 20.92 -12.91
N ASP A 404 13.30 19.82 -12.99
CA ASP A 404 13.10 18.75 -13.96
C ASP A 404 12.24 17.64 -13.40
N LEU A 405 11.60 16.87 -14.31
CA LEU A 405 10.81 15.71 -13.92
C LEU A 405 11.72 14.49 -13.74
N VAL A 406 11.86 14.03 -12.50
CA VAL A 406 12.56 12.79 -12.15
C VAL A 406 11.55 11.66 -11.93
N VAL A 407 11.78 10.52 -12.57
CA VAL A 407 10.88 9.37 -12.59
C VAL A 407 11.62 8.11 -12.15
N GLY A 408 11.10 7.44 -11.12
CA GLY A 408 11.59 6.15 -10.65
C GLY A 408 10.84 4.97 -11.27
N SER A 409 11.57 3.88 -11.51
CA SER A 409 11.05 2.64 -12.11
C SER A 409 11.73 1.43 -11.46
N PRO A 410 11.37 1.08 -10.20
CA PRO A 410 12.13 0.12 -9.39
C PRO A 410 12.12 -1.31 -9.94
N TYR A 411 11.05 -1.73 -10.61
CA TYR A 411 10.92 -3.10 -11.12
C TYR A 411 11.49 -3.25 -12.54
N ALA A 412 11.88 -2.15 -13.18
CA ALA A 412 12.42 -2.19 -14.52
C ALA A 412 13.71 -3.02 -14.59
N PRO A 413 14.02 -3.65 -15.74
CA PRO A 413 15.22 -4.44 -15.91
C PRO A 413 16.51 -3.68 -15.52
N GLY A 414 16.66 -2.44 -16.00
CA GLY A 414 17.79 -1.57 -15.62
C GLY A 414 19.15 -2.24 -15.86
N SER A 415 19.36 -2.86 -17.03
CA SER A 415 20.53 -3.70 -17.38
C SER A 415 20.68 -5.03 -16.62
N GLY A 416 19.65 -5.47 -15.89
CA GLY A 416 19.60 -6.78 -15.23
C GLY A 416 18.18 -7.23 -14.94
N GLN A 417 18.01 -8.03 -13.88
CA GLN A 417 16.68 -8.43 -13.39
C GLN A 417 16.27 -7.45 -12.30
N GLN A 418 15.26 -6.62 -12.57
CA GLN A 418 14.67 -5.69 -11.61
C GLN A 418 15.71 -4.86 -10.84
N ARG A 419 16.73 -4.38 -11.57
CA ARG A 419 17.69 -3.45 -10.96
C ARG A 419 16.99 -2.15 -10.62
N GLY A 420 16.00 -1.79 -11.43
CA GLY A 420 15.37 -0.50 -11.42
C GLY A 420 16.24 0.57 -12.07
N PHE A 421 15.61 1.68 -12.40
CA PHE A 421 16.31 2.87 -12.90
C PHE A 421 15.61 4.14 -12.43
N VAL A 422 16.34 5.24 -12.54
CA VAL A 422 15.81 6.60 -12.41
C VAL A 422 16.16 7.36 -13.67
N ALA A 423 15.16 8.01 -14.25
CA ALA A 423 15.29 8.84 -15.44
C ALA A 423 14.84 10.27 -15.13
N ALA A 424 15.46 11.27 -15.73
CA ALA A 424 15.03 12.65 -15.63
C ALA A 424 14.82 13.25 -17.03
N PHE A 425 13.75 14.04 -17.13
CA PHE A 425 13.37 14.78 -18.34
C PHE A 425 13.48 16.26 -18.02
N TYR A 426 14.30 16.98 -18.78
CA TYR A 426 14.55 18.39 -18.51
C TYR A 426 13.32 19.23 -18.86
N SER A 427 13.05 20.21 -18.00
CA SER A 427 12.15 21.32 -18.33
C SER A 427 12.78 22.18 -19.44
N TYR A 428 11.94 22.83 -20.26
CA TYR A 428 12.39 23.84 -21.22
C TYR A 428 11.22 24.63 -21.77
N PHE A 429 11.49 25.91 -22.05
CA PHE A 429 10.53 26.83 -22.65
C PHE A 429 9.80 26.29 -23.88
N ASN A 430 8.48 26.44 -23.87
CA ASN A 430 7.59 26.15 -25.00
C ASN A 430 7.63 24.68 -25.48
N ARG A 431 7.76 23.76 -24.52
CA ARG A 431 7.57 22.32 -24.74
C ARG A 431 6.23 22.05 -25.41
N SER A 432 6.23 21.17 -26.41
CA SER A 432 5.02 20.86 -27.20
C SER A 432 3.88 20.33 -26.32
N ASN A 433 2.68 20.90 -26.50
CA ASN A 433 1.44 20.52 -25.81
C ASN A 433 0.86 19.16 -26.25
N GLN A 434 1.53 18.42 -27.14
CA GLN A 434 1.13 17.09 -27.64
C GLN A 434 2.35 16.15 -27.74
N GLY A 435 3.12 16.05 -26.65
CA GLY A 435 4.35 15.26 -26.62
C GLY A 435 4.09 13.81 -26.19
N LEU A 436 4.39 12.85 -27.07
CA LEU A 436 4.66 11.47 -26.65
C LEU A 436 6.16 11.32 -26.46
N LEU A 437 6.58 11.01 -25.23
CA LEU A 437 7.96 10.67 -24.90
C LEU A 437 8.05 9.19 -24.54
N SER A 438 9.22 8.61 -24.75
CA SER A 438 9.60 7.36 -24.14
C SER A 438 10.75 7.55 -23.15
N VAL A 439 11.01 6.54 -22.32
CA VAL A 439 12.14 6.55 -21.37
C VAL A 439 13.48 6.77 -22.09
N GLU A 440 13.59 6.31 -23.33
CA GLU A 440 14.77 6.51 -24.18
C GLU A 440 15.02 7.99 -24.52
N ASP A 441 14.01 8.86 -24.41
CA ASP A 441 14.14 10.30 -24.61
C ASP A 441 14.63 11.04 -23.34
N ALA A 442 14.88 10.33 -22.24
CA ALA A 442 15.34 10.94 -21.00
C ALA A 442 16.71 11.62 -21.18
N ASN A 443 16.85 12.82 -20.64
CA ASN A 443 18.07 13.61 -20.72
C ASN A 443 19.16 13.08 -19.77
N TRP A 444 18.74 12.51 -18.64
CA TRP A 444 19.63 11.91 -17.65
C TRP A 444 19.04 10.60 -17.14
N MET A 445 19.89 9.58 -16.95
CA MET A 445 19.43 8.26 -16.50
C MET A 445 20.52 7.50 -15.77
N VAL A 446 20.14 6.80 -14.70
CA VAL A 446 21.01 5.89 -13.94
C VAL A 446 20.27 4.61 -13.60
N ASN A 447 21.00 3.49 -13.62
CA ASN A 447 20.46 2.16 -13.33
C ASN A 447 20.93 1.68 -11.96
N GLY A 448 20.13 0.84 -11.31
CA GLY A 448 20.55 0.09 -10.13
C GLY A 448 21.76 -0.80 -10.42
N GLU A 449 22.61 -1.00 -9.42
CA GLU A 449 23.87 -1.76 -9.57
C GLU A 449 23.65 -3.27 -9.46
N GLU A 450 22.61 -3.69 -8.76
CA GLU A 450 22.36 -5.09 -8.37
C GLU A 450 20.97 -5.53 -8.81
N ASN A 451 20.81 -6.81 -9.13
CA ASN A 451 19.50 -7.39 -9.42
C ASN A 451 18.62 -7.33 -8.17
N TYR A 452 17.31 -7.08 -8.35
CA TYR A 452 16.32 -6.96 -7.28
C TYR A 452 16.62 -5.81 -6.28
N ALA A 453 17.38 -4.81 -6.73
CA ALA A 453 17.70 -3.65 -5.92
C ALA A 453 16.49 -2.73 -5.71
N TRP A 454 15.53 -2.77 -6.64
CA TRP A 454 14.39 -1.85 -6.67
C TRP A 454 14.84 -0.39 -6.63
N PHE A 455 15.88 -0.07 -7.40
CA PHE A 455 16.47 1.25 -7.43
C PHE A 455 15.48 2.26 -8.04
N GLY A 456 15.27 3.39 -7.37
CA GLY A 456 14.24 4.37 -7.75
C GLY A 456 12.90 4.14 -7.04
N PHE A 457 12.85 3.30 -6.01
CA PHE A 457 11.62 3.06 -5.24
C PHE A 457 11.12 4.34 -4.55
N SER A 458 12.05 5.11 -3.98
CA SER A 458 11.81 6.42 -3.39
C SER A 458 12.80 7.43 -3.94
N LEU A 459 12.34 8.67 -4.06
CA LEU A 459 13.12 9.79 -4.59
C LEU A 459 12.97 10.96 -3.63
N HIS A 460 14.06 11.67 -3.37
CA HIS A 460 14.05 12.92 -2.63
C HIS A 460 15.18 13.81 -3.14
N SER A 461 15.06 15.12 -2.97
CA SER A 461 16.15 16.05 -3.28
C SER A 461 16.30 17.10 -2.19
N CYS A 462 17.54 17.55 -1.98
CA CYS A 462 17.79 18.80 -1.28
C CYS A 462 18.82 19.66 -1.98
N GLN A 463 18.70 20.97 -1.76
CA GLN A 463 19.67 21.94 -2.23
C GLN A 463 20.85 22.02 -1.25
N LEU A 464 22.05 21.81 -1.77
CA LEU A 464 23.31 22.15 -1.09
C LEU A 464 23.81 23.49 -1.65
N GLU A 465 24.75 24.15 -0.97
CA GLU A 465 25.19 25.52 -1.31
C GLU A 465 25.49 25.78 -2.81
N ASN A 466 25.94 24.77 -3.57
CA ASN A 466 26.26 24.91 -5.00
C ASN A 466 25.78 23.73 -5.88
N ALA A 467 24.86 22.88 -5.40
CA ALA A 467 24.37 21.74 -6.19
C ALA A 467 23.10 21.11 -5.61
N THR A 468 22.25 20.59 -6.49
CA THR A 468 21.20 19.65 -6.13
C THR A 468 21.81 18.31 -5.70
N LEU A 469 21.44 17.84 -4.51
CA LEU A 469 21.67 16.46 -4.07
C LEU A 469 20.41 15.64 -4.34
N LEU A 470 20.50 14.72 -5.30
CA LEU A 470 19.44 13.74 -5.59
C LEU A 470 19.66 12.48 -4.75
N LEU A 471 18.66 12.09 -3.99
CA LEU A 471 18.67 10.90 -3.13
C LEU A 471 17.74 9.84 -3.72
N ILE A 472 18.28 8.64 -3.89
CA ILE A 472 17.56 7.51 -4.51
C ILE A 472 17.55 6.32 -3.55
N GLY A 473 16.35 5.90 -3.16
CA GLY A 473 16.14 4.72 -2.33
C GLY A 473 16.12 3.43 -3.13
N SER A 474 16.71 2.39 -2.55
CA SER A 474 16.81 1.04 -3.09
C SER A 474 16.59 0.06 -1.92
N PRO A 475 15.35 -0.09 -1.42
CA PRO A 475 15.08 -0.81 -0.18
C PRO A 475 15.35 -2.31 -0.26
N THR A 476 15.42 -2.89 -1.46
CA THR A 476 15.64 -4.32 -1.77
C THR A 476 14.67 -5.29 -1.06
N TRP A 477 14.56 -6.49 -1.60
CA TRP A 477 13.83 -7.59 -0.94
C TRP A 477 14.53 -8.92 -1.22
N LYS A 478 15.50 -9.30 -0.37
CA LYS A 478 16.27 -10.55 -0.51
C LYS A 478 16.29 -11.33 0.80
N ASN A 479 15.58 -12.47 0.83
CA ASN A 479 15.64 -13.41 1.94
C ASN A 479 16.83 -14.33 1.74
N CYS A 480 17.95 -14.10 2.43
CA CYS A 480 19.08 -15.01 2.27
C CYS A 480 19.12 -16.10 3.35
N VAL A 481 18.49 -17.24 3.05
CA VAL A 481 18.43 -18.41 3.94
C VAL A 481 19.78 -19.12 4.07
N LYS A 482 20.74 -18.92 3.14
CA LYS A 482 22.04 -19.62 3.09
C LYS A 482 23.27 -18.72 2.85
N CYS A 483 23.18 -17.42 3.14
CA CYS A 483 24.33 -16.55 2.92
C CYS A 483 25.39 -16.68 4.03
N ASN A 484 26.66 -16.69 3.62
CA ASN A 484 27.78 -16.44 4.51
C ASN A 484 27.78 -14.94 4.89
N PRO A 485 27.83 -14.53 6.17
CA PRO A 485 27.77 -13.12 6.60
C PRO A 485 28.79 -12.18 5.94
N SER A 486 29.87 -12.73 5.38
CA SER A 486 30.96 -12.01 4.70
C SER A 486 30.85 -12.00 3.17
N SER A 487 29.85 -12.66 2.56
CA SER A 487 29.70 -12.69 1.10
C SER A 487 29.02 -11.43 0.56
N SER A 488 29.25 -11.14 -0.72
CA SER A 488 28.55 -10.09 -1.48
C SER A 488 27.02 -10.25 -1.39
N ASP A 489 26.52 -11.47 -1.21
CA ASP A 489 25.08 -11.76 -1.19
C ASP A 489 24.33 -11.16 0.01
N VAL A 490 24.98 -10.95 1.16
CA VAL A 490 24.36 -10.31 2.35
C VAL A 490 24.25 -8.80 2.18
N ARG A 491 25.16 -8.18 1.42
CA ARG A 491 25.09 -6.73 1.14
C ARG A 491 23.92 -6.36 0.22
N GLN A 492 23.37 -7.34 -0.50
CA GLN A 492 22.22 -7.16 -1.39
C GLN A 492 20.86 -7.21 -0.68
N SER A 493 20.79 -7.57 0.61
CA SER A 493 19.52 -7.81 1.31
C SER A 493 19.11 -6.74 2.32
N VAL A 494 19.92 -5.70 2.48
CA VAL A 494 19.84 -4.75 3.60
C VAL A 494 19.25 -3.39 3.24
N GLY A 495 18.98 -3.14 1.96
CA GLY A 495 18.57 -1.83 1.45
C GLY A 495 19.71 -0.81 1.37
N LYS A 496 19.59 0.14 0.44
CA LYS A 496 20.58 1.19 0.19
C LYS A 496 19.90 2.52 -0.12
N VAL A 497 20.62 3.61 0.16
CA VAL A 497 20.31 4.96 -0.31
C VAL A 497 21.53 5.49 -1.04
N TYR A 498 21.32 6.01 -2.25
CA TYR A 498 22.36 6.58 -3.09
C TYR A 498 22.21 8.10 -3.14
N GLY A 499 23.30 8.83 -2.95
CA GLY A 499 23.34 10.27 -3.17
C GLY A 499 24.04 10.59 -4.49
N TYR A 500 23.39 11.36 -5.36
CA TYR A 500 23.92 11.81 -6.65
C TYR A 500 24.03 13.33 -6.66
N LYS A 501 25.03 13.83 -7.39
CA LYS A 501 25.13 15.24 -7.80
C LYS A 501 24.93 15.32 -9.32
N PRO A 502 23.69 15.39 -9.79
CA PRO A 502 23.42 15.61 -11.20
C PRO A 502 24.21 16.82 -11.76
N PRO A 503 24.59 16.80 -13.05
CA PRO A 503 24.29 15.77 -14.04
C PRO A 503 25.22 14.54 -13.97
N SER A 504 26.09 14.41 -12.97
CA SER A 504 26.94 13.20 -12.81
C SER A 504 26.09 11.95 -12.65
N THR A 505 26.36 10.94 -13.47
CA THR A 505 25.75 9.60 -13.37
C THR A 505 26.51 8.67 -12.42
N LYS A 506 27.57 9.17 -11.79
CA LYS A 506 28.26 8.47 -10.69
C LYS A 506 27.71 8.96 -9.36
N HIS A 507 27.30 8.02 -8.51
CA HIS A 507 26.88 8.34 -7.15
C HIS A 507 28.06 8.95 -6.39
N TRP A 508 27.74 9.92 -5.54
CA TRP A 508 28.67 10.60 -4.66
C TRP A 508 28.91 9.81 -3.38
N PHE A 509 27.85 9.23 -2.81
CA PHE A 509 27.94 8.35 -1.64
C PHE A 509 26.85 7.30 -1.68
N THR A 510 27.01 6.27 -0.85
CA THR A 510 26.01 5.25 -0.62
C THR A 510 25.90 4.97 0.87
N ILE A 511 24.67 4.98 1.38
CA ILE A 511 24.34 4.53 2.74
C ILE A 511 23.76 3.12 2.61
N THR A 512 24.36 2.14 3.29
CA THR A 512 23.93 0.73 3.23
C THR A 512 23.35 0.32 4.58
N GLY A 513 22.20 -0.35 4.56
CA GLY A 513 21.58 -0.90 5.75
C GLY A 513 22.42 -2.02 6.37
N ASN A 514 22.02 -2.44 7.56
CA ASN A 514 22.71 -3.50 8.31
C ASN A 514 21.78 -4.66 8.71
N LYS A 515 20.50 -4.58 8.36
CA LYS A 515 19.48 -5.59 8.67
C LYS A 515 18.84 -6.07 7.39
N ALA A 516 18.97 -7.38 7.15
CA ALA A 516 18.29 -8.01 6.03
C ALA A 516 16.78 -7.78 6.19
N MET A 517 16.10 -7.49 5.09
CA MET A 517 14.67 -7.19 5.09
C MET A 517 14.27 -6.02 5.98
N GLY A 518 15.19 -5.10 6.31
CA GLY A 518 14.89 -3.86 7.03
C GLY A 518 14.27 -2.78 6.13
N ARG A 519 14.37 -2.95 4.80
CA ARG A 519 13.91 -2.02 3.77
C ARG A 519 14.41 -0.60 3.95
N MET A 520 15.69 -0.47 4.28
CA MET A 520 16.30 0.84 4.41
C MET A 520 16.24 1.60 3.09
N GLY A 521 15.73 2.83 3.13
CA GLY A 521 15.53 3.65 1.93
C GLY A 521 14.11 3.54 1.35
N LEU A 522 13.14 3.01 2.11
CA LEU A 522 11.74 3.03 1.69
C LEU A 522 11.21 4.47 1.60
N SER A 523 11.54 5.29 2.59
CA SER A 523 11.17 6.71 2.69
C SER A 523 12.42 7.54 2.97
N LEU A 524 12.41 8.77 2.45
CA LEU A 524 13.52 9.71 2.49
C LEU A 524 12.96 11.10 2.78
N ALA A 525 13.58 11.82 3.71
CA ALA A 525 13.33 13.23 3.92
C ALA A 525 14.63 13.95 4.28
N SER A 526 14.72 15.24 3.99
CA SER A 526 15.84 16.07 4.41
C SER A 526 15.36 17.45 4.84
N GLY A 527 16.16 18.11 5.66
CA GLY A 527 15.82 19.36 6.32
C GLY A 527 16.90 19.76 7.31
N VAL A 528 16.60 20.72 8.16
CA VAL A 528 17.54 21.28 9.15
C VAL A 528 17.05 20.94 10.56
N MET A 529 17.85 20.26 11.35
CA MET A 529 17.50 19.92 12.74
C MET A 529 18.66 20.26 13.67
N SER A 530 18.38 20.59 14.93
CA SER A 530 19.39 20.67 15.99
C SER A 530 19.47 19.31 16.69
N VAL A 531 20.64 18.66 16.62
CA VAL A 531 20.88 17.37 17.29
C VAL A 531 22.01 17.53 18.30
N ALA A 532 21.69 17.30 19.57
CA ALA A 532 22.59 17.53 20.70
C ALA A 532 23.12 18.98 20.75
N GLY A 533 22.26 19.95 20.41
CA GLY A 533 22.58 21.39 20.41
C GLY A 533 23.39 21.87 19.21
N ILE A 534 23.58 21.03 18.18
CA ILE A 534 24.26 21.38 16.95
C ILE A 534 23.25 21.36 15.80
N THR A 535 23.04 22.50 15.16
CA THR A 535 22.25 22.61 13.92
C THR A 535 22.94 21.88 12.78
N ARG A 536 22.22 20.99 12.11
CA ARG A 536 22.71 20.11 11.04
C ARG A 536 21.69 20.06 9.92
N THR A 537 22.17 20.04 8.68
CA THR A 537 21.37 19.54 7.57
C THR A 537 21.35 18.03 7.67
N VAL A 538 20.17 17.43 7.76
CA VAL A 538 19.99 16.00 8.01
C VAL A 538 19.28 15.31 6.86
N LEU A 539 19.50 14.00 6.78
CA LEU A 539 18.75 13.05 5.97
C LEU A 539 18.10 12.02 6.89
N VAL A 540 16.78 11.93 6.86
CA VAL A 540 16.00 10.89 7.54
C VAL A 540 15.73 9.76 6.55
N VAL A 541 16.07 8.54 6.95
CA VAL A 541 15.87 7.32 6.15
C VAL A 541 14.98 6.35 6.92
N GLY A 542 13.85 5.97 6.33
CA GLY A 542 12.97 4.95 6.88
C GLY A 542 13.46 3.53 6.62
N ALA A 543 13.28 2.66 7.62
CA ALA A 543 13.53 1.22 7.55
C ALA A 543 12.39 0.44 8.27
N PRO A 544 11.15 0.48 7.73
CA PRO A 544 9.93 0.17 8.47
C PRO A 544 9.70 -1.30 8.81
N THR A 545 10.46 -2.20 8.19
CA THR A 545 10.36 -3.65 8.43
C THR A 545 11.44 -4.15 9.38
N THR A 546 12.26 -3.25 9.94
CA THR A 546 13.29 -3.61 10.91
C THR A 546 12.70 -3.95 12.28
N ASP A 547 13.24 -4.99 12.93
CA ASP A 547 12.93 -5.33 14.30
C ASP A 547 13.49 -4.29 15.28
N SER A 548 12.70 -3.91 16.27
CA SER A 548 13.10 -3.03 17.36
C SER A 548 13.26 -3.82 18.66
N LEU A 549 14.18 -3.38 19.53
CA LEU A 549 14.32 -3.92 20.88
C LEU A 549 13.54 -3.02 21.84
N SER A 550 12.60 -3.60 22.58
CA SER A 550 11.91 -2.92 23.68
C SER A 550 12.37 -3.52 25.01
N SER A 551 12.75 -2.66 25.95
CA SER A 551 13.04 -3.04 27.33
C SER A 551 11.88 -2.60 28.23
N ILE A 552 11.19 -3.57 28.84
CA ILE A 552 10.22 -3.31 29.90
C ILE A 552 10.85 -3.79 31.20
N SER A 553 11.40 -2.86 31.98
CA SER A 553 12.10 -3.12 33.25
C SER A 553 13.28 -4.10 33.10
N PHE A 554 13.07 -5.39 33.41
CA PHE A 554 14.09 -6.46 33.38
C PHE A 554 13.91 -7.43 32.20
N PHE A 555 12.85 -7.28 31.41
CA PHE A 555 12.56 -8.12 30.25
C PHE A 555 12.84 -7.33 28.98
N SER A 556 13.77 -7.82 28.17
CA SER A 556 13.92 -7.39 26.78
C SER A 556 13.01 -8.25 25.90
N SER A 557 12.23 -7.60 25.02
CA SER A 557 11.41 -8.27 24.02
C SER A 557 11.67 -7.64 22.66
N VAL A 558 11.75 -8.49 21.64
CA VAL A 558 11.83 -8.03 20.25
C VAL A 558 10.43 -7.62 19.81
N LEU A 559 10.31 -6.37 19.37
CA LEU A 559 9.17 -5.88 18.62
C LEU A 559 9.42 -6.13 17.14
N HIS A 560 8.93 -7.27 16.65
CA HIS A 560 9.11 -7.65 15.26
C HIS A 560 8.50 -6.61 14.33
N GLN A 561 9.28 -6.18 13.33
CA GLN A 561 8.87 -5.25 12.27
C GLN A 561 8.22 -3.97 12.81
N ALA A 562 8.71 -3.48 13.94
CA ALA A 562 8.24 -2.22 14.49
C ALA A 562 8.63 -1.03 13.61
N GLY A 563 9.77 -1.13 12.92
CA GLY A 563 10.30 -0.11 12.03
C GLY A 563 11.24 0.88 12.72
N LEU A 564 12.08 1.53 11.92
CA LEU A 564 13.04 2.54 12.35
C LEU A 564 12.98 3.78 11.46
N ALA A 565 13.32 4.93 12.04
CA ALA A 565 13.75 6.13 11.31
C ALA A 565 15.17 6.50 11.72
N LEU A 566 16.06 6.61 10.74
CA LEU A 566 17.49 6.83 10.92
C LEU A 566 17.88 8.23 10.44
N VAL A 567 18.48 9.04 11.31
CA VAL A 567 18.87 10.43 11.01
C VAL A 567 20.37 10.49 10.75
N TYR A 568 20.74 10.89 9.54
CA TYR A 568 22.12 11.07 9.09
C TYR A 568 22.46 12.55 8.99
N ASP A 569 23.68 12.90 9.37
CA ASP A 569 24.25 14.23 9.13
C ASP A 569 24.79 14.33 7.70
N LEU A 570 24.40 15.39 7.00
CA LEU A 570 24.87 15.71 5.65
C LEU A 570 26.01 16.74 5.62
N ALA A 571 26.55 17.16 6.78
CA ALA A 571 27.68 18.09 6.84
C ALA A 571 28.90 17.62 6.02
N ASP A 572 29.28 16.35 6.16
CA ASP A 572 30.15 15.67 5.19
C ASP A 572 29.28 14.91 4.19
N SER A 573 28.88 15.63 3.14
CA SER A 573 28.08 15.11 2.03
C SER A 573 28.80 14.02 1.21
N THR A 574 30.07 13.71 1.50
CA THR A 574 30.76 12.55 0.91
C THR A 574 30.60 11.27 1.74
N LYS A 575 30.28 11.41 3.03
CA LYS A 575 30.12 10.29 3.96
C LYS A 575 29.14 10.64 5.08
N PRO A 576 27.82 10.58 4.80
CA PRO A 576 26.82 10.87 5.82
C PRO A 576 26.98 9.97 7.04
N SER A 577 26.99 10.56 8.24
CA SER A 577 27.16 9.84 9.50
C SER A 577 25.84 9.72 10.25
N LEU A 578 25.51 8.52 10.73
CA LEU A 578 24.32 8.31 11.55
C LEU A 578 24.45 9.06 12.89
N VAL A 579 23.48 9.92 13.20
CA VAL A 579 23.46 10.74 14.42
C VAL A 579 22.41 10.26 15.41
N SER A 580 21.22 9.90 14.91
CA SER A 580 20.08 9.51 15.76
C SER A 580 19.30 8.35 15.17
N THR A 581 18.79 7.48 16.02
CA THR A 581 17.90 6.36 15.66
C THR A 581 16.62 6.45 16.48
N PHE A 582 15.49 6.35 15.79
CA PHE A 582 14.14 6.30 16.37
C PHE A 582 13.50 4.95 16.05
N SER A 583 12.91 4.32 17.06
CA SER A 583 12.31 3.00 16.92
C SER A 583 10.81 3.01 17.12
N GLY A 584 10.12 2.19 16.32
CA GLY A 584 8.69 1.94 16.47
C GLY A 584 8.34 1.27 17.79
N ASP A 585 7.12 1.54 18.26
CA ASP A 585 6.62 1.18 19.59
C ASP A 585 5.78 -0.10 19.63
N ARG A 586 5.38 -0.57 18.46
CA ARG A 586 4.41 -1.64 18.28
C ARG A 586 4.94 -2.61 17.24
N ARG A 587 4.71 -3.90 17.47
CA ARG A 587 4.98 -4.94 16.47
C ARG A 587 4.25 -4.61 15.18
N PHE A 588 4.88 -4.88 14.03
CA PHE A 588 4.31 -4.72 12.69
C PHE A 588 3.77 -3.32 12.38
N SER A 589 4.14 -2.30 13.13
CA SER A 589 3.56 -0.96 13.02
C SER A 589 4.15 -0.12 11.89
N ARG A 590 5.26 -0.58 11.29
CA ARG A 590 5.92 0.04 10.14
C ARG A 590 6.33 1.49 10.40
N PHE A 591 6.84 1.77 11.58
CA PHE A 591 7.39 3.08 11.90
C PHE A 591 8.52 3.46 10.91
N GLY A 592 8.45 4.66 10.34
CA GLY A 592 9.31 5.05 9.23
C GLY A 592 8.79 4.60 7.87
N GLY A 593 7.50 4.24 7.76
CA GLY A 593 6.85 3.93 6.49
C GLY A 593 6.89 5.12 5.54
N ASP A 594 6.63 6.30 6.08
CA ASP A 594 6.83 7.59 5.45
C ASP A 594 7.49 8.56 6.45
N THR A 595 8.28 9.50 5.94
CA THR A 595 9.04 10.46 6.74
C THR A 595 9.00 11.82 6.07
N TYR A 596 8.81 12.87 6.85
CA TYR A 596 8.73 14.23 6.33
C TYR A 596 9.40 15.20 7.32
N LEU A 597 9.99 16.28 6.80
CA LEU A 597 10.61 17.33 7.60
C LEU A 597 9.97 18.67 7.25
N SER A 598 9.56 19.43 8.27
CA SER A 598 8.99 20.75 8.07
C SER A 598 9.05 21.58 9.34
N ASP A 599 9.43 22.85 9.23
CA ASP A 599 9.46 23.82 10.33
C ASP A 599 8.05 24.22 10.79
N LEU A 600 7.42 23.42 11.66
CA LEU A 600 6.00 23.57 12.02
C LEU A 600 5.74 24.79 12.90
N ASP A 601 6.73 25.22 13.69
CA ASP A 601 6.60 26.34 14.62
C ASP A 601 7.32 27.63 14.19
N ASN A 602 8.06 27.61 13.08
CA ASN A 602 8.85 28.71 12.51
C ASN A 602 10.01 29.16 13.40
N ASP A 603 10.63 28.21 14.11
CA ASP A 603 11.87 28.46 14.84
C ASP A 603 13.13 28.34 13.97
N GLY A 604 12.98 27.94 12.70
CA GLY A 604 14.06 27.73 11.75
C GLY A 604 14.65 26.32 11.78
N LEU A 605 14.09 25.41 12.58
CA LEU A 605 14.40 23.99 12.62
C LEU A 605 13.17 23.21 12.15
N ASP A 606 13.40 22.16 11.39
CA ASP A 606 12.34 21.28 10.90
C ASP A 606 11.94 20.25 11.97
N GLU A 607 10.64 20.13 12.24
CA GLU A 607 10.09 18.98 12.93
C GLU A 607 10.14 17.74 12.05
N MET A 608 10.56 16.62 12.63
CA MET A 608 10.54 15.31 11.97
C MET A 608 9.18 14.65 12.19
N ILE A 609 8.46 14.42 11.10
CA ILE A 609 7.19 13.69 11.08
C ILE A 609 7.47 12.26 10.60
N VAL A 610 7.05 11.26 11.36
CA VAL A 610 7.26 9.85 11.04
C VAL A 610 5.94 9.09 11.14
N THR A 611 5.61 8.32 10.10
CA THR A 611 4.38 7.55 10.08
C THR A 611 4.57 6.10 10.52
N SER A 612 3.50 5.52 11.05
CA SER A 612 3.38 4.14 11.49
C SER A 612 2.00 3.62 11.07
N PRO A 613 1.81 3.30 9.78
CA PRO A 613 0.49 3.18 9.16
C PRO A 613 -0.31 1.94 9.56
N LEU A 614 0.35 0.83 9.93
CA LEU A 614 -0.35 -0.45 10.08
C LEU A 614 -1.08 -0.61 11.42
N ARG A 615 -2.28 -1.19 11.30
CA ARG A 615 -3.14 -1.65 12.40
C ARG A 615 -2.60 -2.96 12.95
N THR A 616 -2.54 -3.09 14.27
CA THR A 616 -2.33 -4.40 14.89
C THR A 616 -3.49 -4.74 15.80
N ASN A 617 -3.90 -6.01 15.79
CA ASN A 617 -4.78 -6.65 16.77
C ASN A 617 -3.97 -7.73 17.54
N ASP A 618 -2.80 -7.37 18.07
CA ASP A 618 -1.96 -8.27 18.88
C ASP A 618 -2.05 -7.88 20.37
N ILE A 619 -1.46 -8.68 21.26
CA ILE A 619 -1.41 -8.47 22.71
C ILE A 619 -0.90 -7.07 23.10
N THR A 620 -0.05 -6.46 22.26
CA THR A 620 0.46 -5.08 22.42
C THR A 620 -0.60 -4.01 22.15
N THR A 621 -1.56 -4.26 21.25
CA THR A 621 -2.72 -3.41 20.96
C THR A 621 -3.64 -3.26 22.18
N VAL A 622 -3.78 -4.33 22.96
CA VAL A 622 -4.62 -4.40 24.16
C VAL A 622 -3.96 -3.71 25.36
N LEU A 623 -2.61 -3.68 25.40
CA LEU A 623 -1.80 -2.99 26.41
C LEU A 623 -1.68 -1.47 26.15
N LEU A 624 -1.62 -1.04 24.88
CA LEU A 624 -1.28 0.33 24.47
C LEU A 624 -2.39 1.08 23.70
N GLY A 625 -3.59 0.48 23.60
CA GLY A 625 -4.81 1.14 23.12
C GLY A 625 -4.82 1.58 21.65
N GLY A 626 -4.27 0.80 20.71
CA GLY A 626 -4.03 1.28 19.33
C GLY A 626 -4.50 0.35 18.21
N THR A 627 -5.80 0.34 17.88
CA THR A 627 -6.37 -0.34 16.70
C THR A 627 -6.18 0.44 15.38
N ALA A 628 -5.39 1.51 15.36
CA ALA A 628 -5.19 2.40 14.21
C ALA A 628 -3.70 2.74 14.02
N GLY A 629 -3.33 3.11 12.78
CA GLY A 629 -2.03 3.70 12.48
C GLY A 629 -1.80 5.02 13.23
N ARG A 630 -0.54 5.46 13.34
CA ARG A 630 -0.13 6.67 14.06
C ARG A 630 0.82 7.52 13.23
N VAL A 631 0.77 8.84 13.45
CA VAL A 631 1.81 9.79 13.04
C VAL A 631 2.49 10.34 14.29
N TYR A 632 3.81 10.38 14.26
CA TYR A 632 4.66 10.91 15.32
C TYR A 632 5.30 12.21 14.82
N ILE A 633 5.30 13.24 15.65
CA ILE A 633 5.97 14.52 15.36
C ILE A 633 7.06 14.70 16.42
N TYR A 634 8.30 14.83 15.98
CA TYR A 634 9.47 15.05 16.82
C TYR A 634 9.97 16.47 16.58
N ASN A 635 10.15 17.22 17.67
CA ASN A 635 10.67 18.59 17.63
C ASN A 635 12.05 18.65 16.95
N GLY A 636 12.27 19.68 16.12
CA GLY A 636 13.54 19.90 15.43
C GLY A 636 14.74 20.14 16.34
N ASN A 637 14.51 20.56 17.59
CA ASN A 637 15.53 20.75 18.62
C ASN A 637 15.71 19.53 19.53
N GLN A 638 16.41 18.52 19.00
CA GLN A 638 16.67 17.26 19.65
C GLN A 638 17.82 17.36 20.68
N SER A 639 17.52 17.04 21.94
CA SER A 639 18.44 17.19 23.07
C SER A 639 19.51 16.09 23.22
N SER A 640 19.35 14.94 22.55
CA SER A 640 20.25 13.79 22.65
C SER A 640 20.62 13.24 21.27
N SER A 641 21.70 12.45 21.16
CA SER A 641 22.09 11.69 19.96
C SER A 641 22.13 10.20 20.27
N GLY A 642 22.23 9.34 19.25
CA GLY A 642 22.25 7.89 19.41
C GLY A 642 20.84 7.27 19.37
N ASN A 643 20.59 6.23 20.17
CA ASN A 643 19.25 5.63 20.21
C ASN A 643 18.32 6.45 21.12
N VAL A 644 17.54 7.33 20.49
CA VAL A 644 16.72 8.34 21.17
C VAL A 644 15.60 7.66 21.95
N THR A 645 14.98 6.65 21.35
CA THR A 645 13.82 5.95 21.92
C THR A 645 14.19 4.98 23.03
N ASP A 646 15.44 4.49 23.10
CA ASP A 646 15.90 3.57 24.15
C ASP A 646 16.14 4.25 25.51
N HIS A 647 16.41 5.56 25.51
CA HIS A 647 16.70 6.32 26.74
C HIS A 647 15.44 6.86 27.45
N CYS A 648 14.27 6.43 26.98
CA CYS A 648 12.97 6.74 27.52
C CYS A 648 12.67 6.01 28.82
N LYS A 649 12.50 6.74 29.93
CA LYS A 649 12.26 6.16 31.28
C LYS A 649 10.82 5.70 31.54
N SER A 650 9.86 5.97 30.65
CA SER A 650 8.45 5.64 30.86
C SER A 650 8.20 4.14 30.73
N TRP A 651 7.69 3.52 31.80
CA TRP A 651 7.50 2.06 31.92
C TRP A 651 6.34 1.48 31.11
N ILE A 652 5.53 2.31 30.45
CA ILE A 652 4.29 1.86 29.78
C ILE A 652 4.13 2.49 28.38
N TYR A 653 5.00 3.40 27.96
CA TYR A 653 4.94 4.01 26.64
C TYR A 653 6.37 4.34 26.16
N PRO A 654 6.74 4.05 24.91
CA PRO A 654 7.89 4.74 24.33
C PRO A 654 7.56 6.22 24.27
N CYS A 655 8.49 7.02 24.81
CA CYS A 655 8.28 8.37 25.34
C CYS A 655 7.19 9.17 24.63
N PRO A 656 6.12 9.56 25.36
CA PRO A 656 5.34 10.72 25.03
C PRO A 656 5.14 11.68 26.16
N GLU A 657 6.23 12.29 26.62
CA GLU A 657 6.08 13.34 27.63
C GLU A 657 5.78 14.70 26.97
N ASP A 658 6.06 14.90 25.67
CA ASP A 658 5.89 16.20 24.99
C ASP A 658 5.08 16.28 23.68
N TRP A 659 4.49 15.20 23.16
CA TRP A 659 3.95 15.23 21.78
C TRP A 659 2.44 15.00 21.63
N GLU A 660 1.93 15.47 20.49
CA GLU A 660 0.59 15.21 20.01
C GLU A 660 0.56 13.96 19.13
N GLN A 661 -0.33 13.03 19.47
CA GLN A 661 -0.62 11.82 18.69
C GLN A 661 -1.83 12.06 17.79
N SER A 662 -1.70 11.77 16.50
CA SER A 662 -2.84 11.59 15.60
C SER A 662 -2.95 10.12 15.18
N ARG A 663 -4.19 9.66 14.97
CA ARG A 663 -4.44 8.38 14.27
C ARG A 663 -4.20 8.64 12.77
N PHE A 664 -3.95 7.62 11.94
CA PHE A 664 -3.68 7.74 10.47
C PHE A 664 -2.20 8.02 10.10
N GLY A 665 -1.83 7.89 8.82
CA GLY A 665 -0.45 8.11 8.34
C GLY A 665 0.03 7.26 7.15
N SER A 666 -0.81 6.94 6.15
CA SER A 666 -0.29 6.25 4.94
C SER A 666 0.58 7.17 4.07
N SER A 667 0.32 8.47 4.14
CA SER A 667 1.06 9.57 3.53
C SER A 667 0.85 10.82 4.40
N VAL A 668 1.82 11.74 4.40
CA VAL A 668 1.70 13.03 5.11
C VAL A 668 2.31 14.16 4.29
N ILE A 669 1.61 15.29 4.22
CA ILE A 669 2.16 16.55 3.71
C ILE A 669 1.84 17.72 4.66
N THR A 670 2.55 18.83 4.48
CA THR A 670 2.18 20.12 5.07
C THR A 670 1.64 21.07 4.01
N VAL A 671 0.57 21.79 4.35
CA VAL A 671 -0.01 22.85 3.50
C VAL A 671 0.04 24.19 4.24
N LYS A 672 0.51 25.24 3.58
CA LYS A 672 0.73 26.57 4.16
C LYS A 672 -0.52 27.46 4.13
N SER A 673 -0.70 28.31 5.15
CA SER A 673 -1.75 29.34 5.23
C SER A 673 -1.20 30.69 5.72
N GLU A 674 -1.72 31.82 5.21
CA GLU A 674 -1.28 33.19 5.55
C GLU A 674 -1.53 33.62 7.01
N LYS A 675 -2.60 33.16 7.65
CA LYS A 675 -3.00 33.65 8.99
C LYS A 675 -2.35 32.81 10.09
N LYS A 676 -1.25 33.29 10.67
CA LYS A 676 -0.44 32.62 11.72
C LYS A 676 -0.15 31.17 11.32
N VAL A 677 0.96 30.97 10.60
CA VAL A 677 1.51 29.71 10.09
C VAL A 677 0.80 28.48 10.65
N SER A 678 -0.32 28.14 10.02
CA SER A 678 -1.08 26.96 10.38
C SER A 678 -0.73 25.94 9.32
N LYS A 679 0.20 25.05 9.62
CA LYS A 679 0.53 23.94 8.74
C LYS A 679 -0.52 22.85 8.93
N VAL A 680 -1.15 22.45 7.84
CA VAL A 680 -2.14 21.37 7.84
C VAL A 680 -1.43 20.06 7.59
N ILE A 681 -1.56 19.12 8.52
CA ILE A 681 -1.17 17.73 8.29
C ILE A 681 -2.36 17.06 7.61
N ALA A 682 -2.20 16.78 6.32
CA ALA A 682 -3.10 15.91 5.59
C ALA A 682 -2.61 14.47 5.74
N SER A 683 -3.46 13.58 6.24
CA SER A 683 -3.13 12.15 6.40
C SER A 683 -4.09 11.29 5.59
N GLY A 684 -3.57 10.53 4.63
CA GLY A 684 -4.35 9.54 3.87
C GLY A 684 -4.74 8.34 4.71
N CYS A 685 -5.96 7.83 4.49
CA CYS A 685 -6.43 6.54 4.98
C CYS A 685 -6.67 5.61 3.80
N PHE A 686 -6.19 4.37 3.87
CA PHE A 686 -6.23 3.34 2.81
C PHE A 686 -7.60 3.04 2.18
N VAL A 687 -8.70 3.64 2.67
CA VAL A 687 -10.07 3.29 2.26
C VAL A 687 -10.72 4.41 1.45
N THR A 688 -10.97 5.60 2.03
CA THR A 688 -11.82 6.63 1.40
C THR A 688 -11.54 8.08 1.76
N SER A 689 -10.63 8.37 2.69
CA SER A 689 -10.59 9.70 3.33
C SER A 689 -9.18 10.25 3.53
N VAL A 690 -9.06 11.56 3.36
CA VAL A 690 -7.94 12.40 3.76
C VAL A 690 -8.38 13.25 4.94
N TYR A 691 -7.60 13.22 6.00
CA TYR A 691 -7.91 13.95 7.22
C TYR A 691 -7.03 15.17 7.36
N LEU A 692 -7.63 16.34 7.57
CA LEU A 692 -6.92 17.60 7.77
C LEU A 692 -6.81 17.91 9.27
N THR A 693 -5.59 18.09 9.74
CA THR A 693 -5.29 18.52 11.11
C THR A 693 -4.54 19.84 11.08
N TYR A 694 -5.12 20.90 11.64
CA TYR A 694 -4.46 22.20 11.77
C TYR A 694 -3.73 22.29 13.12
N MET A 695 -2.44 22.60 13.09
CA MET A 695 -1.71 22.97 14.31
C MET A 695 -1.73 24.49 14.49
N TYR A 696 -2.21 24.98 15.63
CA TYR A 696 -2.29 26.42 15.93
C TYR A 696 -1.41 26.81 17.12
N GLY A 697 -0.32 27.56 16.90
CA GLY A 697 0.44 28.23 17.95
C GLY A 697 1.62 27.46 18.54
N SER A 698 2.45 28.13 19.34
CA SER A 698 3.59 27.52 20.04
C SER A 698 3.14 26.29 20.81
N ALA A 699 3.87 25.18 20.72
CA ALA A 699 3.57 23.83 21.25
C ALA A 699 3.05 23.75 22.71
N SER A 700 3.01 24.87 23.46
CA SER A 700 2.51 24.98 24.82
C SER A 700 1.00 25.28 24.98
N GLN A 701 0.23 25.62 23.92
CA GLN A 701 -1.17 26.04 24.09
C GLN A 701 -2.13 25.60 22.97
N VAL A 702 -2.52 24.33 22.89
CA VAL A 702 -3.78 23.93 22.23
C VAL A 702 -4.49 22.84 23.05
N LEU A 703 -5.65 23.19 23.60
CA LEU A 703 -6.50 22.37 24.45
C LEU A 703 -7.87 22.16 23.78
N LEU A 704 -8.39 20.93 23.89
CA LEU A 704 -9.82 20.50 23.86
C LEU A 704 -10.55 20.36 22.50
N SER A 705 -10.82 19.12 22.03
CA SER A 705 -11.99 18.27 22.40
C SER A 705 -12.57 17.35 21.29
N ALA A 706 -13.11 16.20 21.74
CA ALA A 706 -14.14 15.29 21.18
C ALA A 706 -13.81 14.24 20.07
N LEU A 707 -14.52 13.09 20.13
CA LEU A 707 -14.27 11.74 19.54
C LEU A 707 -15.06 11.37 18.27
N GLN A 708 -14.44 10.74 17.25
CA GLN A 708 -15.16 9.87 16.28
C GLN A 708 -14.20 8.87 15.58
N PRO A 709 -14.53 7.56 15.55
CA PRO A 709 -13.78 6.54 14.81
C PRO A 709 -14.17 6.48 13.33
N CYS A 710 -13.25 6.02 12.47
CA CYS A 710 -13.57 5.51 11.14
C CYS A 710 -14.44 4.25 11.28
N ASN A 711 -15.75 4.43 11.29
CA ASN A 711 -16.70 3.32 11.16
C ASN A 711 -17.10 3.20 9.69
N GLU A 712 -17.32 1.95 9.27
CA GLU A 712 -18.21 1.64 8.17
C GLU A 712 -19.56 2.29 8.44
N GLU A 713 -19.97 3.24 7.60
CA GLU A 713 -21.35 3.68 7.60
C GLU A 713 -22.22 2.54 7.06
N THR A 714 -23.04 2.00 7.95
CA THR A 714 -24.27 1.33 7.54
C THR A 714 -25.17 2.37 6.87
N PRO A 715 -25.72 2.13 5.67
CA PRO A 715 -26.60 3.10 5.03
C PRO A 715 -27.85 3.31 5.90
N GLY A 716 -28.07 4.58 6.26
CA GLY A 716 -29.16 5.01 7.10
C GLY A 716 -30.53 4.64 6.54
N ASN A 717 -31.43 4.24 7.44
CA ASN A 717 -32.85 4.06 7.21
C ASN A 717 -33.45 5.20 6.40
N VAL A 718 -33.86 4.93 5.16
CA VAL A 718 -34.82 5.76 4.45
C VAL A 718 -36.15 5.64 5.19
N SER A 719 -36.53 6.71 5.87
CA SER A 719 -37.85 6.88 6.47
C SER A 719 -38.93 6.75 5.40
N ALA A 720 -39.78 5.73 5.53
CA ALA A 720 -41.05 5.67 4.82
C ALA A 720 -41.93 6.84 5.29
N SER A 721 -41.97 7.90 4.49
CA SER A 721 -43.01 8.91 4.59
C SER A 721 -44.28 8.37 3.94
N LYS A 722 -45.33 8.25 4.76
CA LYS A 722 -46.71 8.11 4.29
C LYS A 722 -47.06 9.29 3.40
N LEU A 723 -47.71 9.03 2.27
CA LEU A 723 -48.73 9.88 1.64
C LEU A 723 -49.44 9.07 0.54
N GLY A 724 -50.77 8.96 0.64
CA GLY A 724 -51.67 8.55 -0.44
C GLY A 724 -52.11 7.10 -0.42
#